data_AF-A0A2U1VI50-F1
#
_entry.id   AF-A0A2U1VI50-F1
#
_cell.length_a   1.000
_cell.length_b   1.000
_cell.length_c   1.000
_cell.angle_alpha   90.00
_cell.angle_beta   90.00
_cell.angle_gamma   90.00
#
_symmetry.space_group_name_H-M   'P 1'
#
loop_
_entity.id
_entity.type
_entity.pdbx_description
1 polymer ?
#
loop_
_entity_poly.entity_id
_entity_poly.type
_entity_poly.pdbx_seq_one_letter_code
_entity_poly.pdbx_strand_id
1 'polypeptide(L)'
;MRQDEQRNRNAADVPVNEAVAEPRFRLAQARAALLWERLGPALWAPLTVLGAFLALALLNLLPQLPGWLHGAALLLLAAGFLLALVAGLRRFRAPAEGEARRRLERDSGIAHRPLHTLRDRPAGNDPMALALWRLHQERTRAAMRGLRVAWPGTEVPSHDRFALRALVILLLVAAGAAAWGDWRPRLAAALSPQFSGGPVTAAATLDLWINPPDYTGLPPVFLKSGSTAPASQPSSGQPAANQPGADQPVAVPQGSLVLARVTGGSGTPSLEAGDQTGPFEAVDSTNFQIQKPVTGGTRIAVTQGGRTLGSWPIRVVPDSPPIIAHANPPTAGERGALKLDYAARDDYGLTELKAQVRRAPDAGTDKTAGKAAGMVAGKEPAPAPDADAMLELPLPMPGIRPKEAHSTAFQDLTAHPWAGLPVTVRLVATDGAGQTGRSEDAAITLPERTFNHPVARAIIEQRKILTRRPQESRVDVARALAEISARPGSYGEDIVAFLSMRTAIARLMLDQSAESVPALQQLLWETALRIEDGGLSLAEKDLRDAEKRLSEALDKNATDEELNRLMDELQAALDKFLDAMEQRMLEALQRGEKLPTVPPQMADQMTDRNDLQQMIDRMREMAQTGSRDAARQMLSQLQQMLENMRSGAMAQMNQQNGGQQQNQSWEMMQQLQKLTQQQQQLLDQSFRQSQESMGQQQNEQGQRSRQPSQRGRNQNNAQNGQNGPMSGSPTMQKQAEQQEALRRQLGELMRRMGEQQGGDIPQPLGRAERAMRDAAQALQQGAPGAAVPSQTEAMEQLQQGMQGMAEQMAQQMMMGQGPAMMGQQGQMPRQGRGRDPLGRRPSGYGMQDSNDVKIPEQSELQRAREILDELRRRSGQYGRPQEERNYIDRLLKQF
;
A
#
# COMPACT_ATOMS: atom_id res chain seq x y z
N MET A 1 26.31 47.43 125.48
CA MET A 1 26.71 48.10 124.23
C MET A 1 27.37 47.08 123.32
N ARG A 2 26.86 46.95 122.09
CA ARG A 2 27.43 46.20 120.96
C ARG A 2 27.60 44.69 121.14
N GLN A 3 26.50 43.92 121.12
CA GLN A 3 26.49 42.66 120.33
C GLN A 3 25.12 42.01 120.12
N ASP A 4 24.07 42.36 120.87
CA ASP A 4 22.73 41.82 120.59
C ASP A 4 21.84 42.72 119.70
N GLU A 5 22.41 43.81 119.17
CA GLU A 5 21.81 44.68 118.14
C GLU A 5 21.74 44.02 116.74
N GLN A 6 22.22 42.79 116.57
CA GLN A 6 22.20 42.07 115.28
C GLN A 6 21.06 41.06 115.12
N ARG A 7 20.30 40.73 116.17
CA ARG A 7 19.14 39.84 116.03
C ARG A 7 17.82 40.56 115.71
N ASN A 8 17.85 41.89 115.66
CA ASN A 8 16.65 42.73 115.48
C ASN A 8 16.54 43.39 114.09
N ARG A 9 17.18 42.81 113.06
CA ARG A 9 17.18 43.35 111.69
C ARG A 9 16.63 42.45 110.58
N ASN A 10 16.11 41.26 110.88
CA ASN A 10 15.61 40.32 109.84
C ASN A 10 14.15 39.88 109.98
N ALA A 11 13.27 40.69 110.57
CA ALA A 11 11.81 40.40 110.59
C ALA A 11 10.94 41.54 110.04
N ALA A 12 11.53 42.45 109.26
CA ALA A 12 10.83 43.41 108.43
C ALA A 12 10.96 42.97 106.96
N ASP A 13 10.02 42.14 106.52
CA ASP A 13 9.49 42.08 105.15
C ASP A 13 8.65 40.80 104.99
N VAL A 14 7.37 40.88 105.34
CA VAL A 14 6.35 40.01 104.73
C VAL A 14 5.51 40.91 103.83
N PRO A 15 5.69 40.86 102.50
CA PRO A 15 4.87 41.63 101.59
C PRO A 15 3.42 41.13 101.65
N VAL A 16 2.49 42.01 102.03
CA VAL A 16 1.03 41.79 102.05
C VAL A 16 0.44 41.83 100.63
N ASN A 17 1.03 41.10 99.69
CA ASN A 17 0.53 41.08 98.31
C ASN A 17 0.85 39.78 97.57
N GLU A 18 0.50 38.62 98.15
CA GLU A 18 0.13 37.48 97.31
C GLU A 18 -1.25 37.77 96.72
N ALA A 19 -1.25 38.45 95.58
CA ALA A 19 -2.42 38.55 94.73
C ALA A 19 -2.86 37.14 94.34
N VAL A 20 -3.94 36.66 94.97
CA VAL A 20 -4.55 35.36 94.71
C VAL A 20 -4.77 35.19 93.20
N ALA A 21 -4.12 34.21 92.60
CA ALA A 21 -4.19 33.98 91.16
C ALA A 21 -5.59 33.47 90.77
N GLU A 22 -6.35 34.28 90.02
CA GLU A 22 -7.59 33.83 89.36
C GLU A 22 -7.30 32.59 88.48
N PRO A 23 -8.23 31.62 88.38
CA PRO A 23 -8.05 30.43 87.53
C PRO A 23 -8.14 30.80 86.04
N ARG A 24 -7.06 31.38 85.50
CA ARG A 24 -6.98 31.96 84.15
C ARG A 24 -7.43 30.99 83.05
N PHE A 25 -7.10 29.71 83.18
CA PHE A 25 -7.48 28.68 82.21
C PHE A 25 -9.00 28.42 82.18
N ARG A 26 -9.65 28.28 83.35
CA ARG A 26 -11.11 28.08 83.44
C ARG A 26 -11.87 29.31 82.98
N LEU A 27 -11.34 30.50 83.23
CA LEU A 27 -11.87 31.77 82.73
C LEU A 27 -11.76 31.87 81.21
N ALA A 28 -10.63 31.47 80.62
CA ALA A 28 -10.46 31.40 79.18
C ALA A 28 -11.44 30.40 78.55
N GLN A 29 -11.65 29.24 79.17
CA GLN A 29 -12.65 28.25 78.73
C GLN A 29 -14.08 28.80 78.80
N ALA A 30 -14.47 29.44 79.89
CA ALA A 30 -15.80 30.06 80.03
C ALA A 30 -16.01 31.19 79.01
N ARG A 31 -14.97 31.98 78.73
CA ARG A 31 -14.99 33.02 77.70
C ARG A 31 -15.09 32.43 76.29
N ALA A 32 -14.37 31.35 76.00
CA ALA A 32 -14.45 30.64 74.73
C ALA A 32 -15.84 30.01 74.50
N ALA A 33 -16.45 29.44 75.55
CA ALA A 33 -17.81 28.92 75.49
C ALA A 33 -18.84 30.03 75.21
N LEU A 34 -18.72 31.19 75.86
CA LEU A 34 -19.58 32.36 75.58
C LEU A 34 -19.34 32.94 74.18
N LEU A 35 -18.10 32.94 73.70
CA LEU A 35 -17.78 33.33 72.33
C LEU A 35 -18.48 32.41 71.34
N TRP A 36 -18.39 31.09 71.54
CA TRP A 36 -19.07 30.10 70.68
C TRP A 36 -20.59 30.28 70.66
N GLU A 37 -21.21 30.45 71.84
CA GLU A 37 -22.64 30.71 71.98
C GLU A 37 -23.12 31.96 71.27
N ARG A 38 -22.30 33.03 71.25
CA ARG A 38 -22.64 34.29 70.57
C ARG A 38 -22.30 34.27 69.07
N LEU A 39 -21.29 33.50 68.67
CA LEU A 39 -20.92 33.36 67.26
C LEU A 39 -21.98 32.59 66.47
N GLY A 40 -22.62 31.58 67.07
CA GLY A 40 -23.68 30.81 66.40
C GLY A 40 -24.82 31.68 65.84
N PRO A 41 -25.54 32.43 66.69
CA PRO A 41 -26.62 33.34 66.26
C PRO A 41 -26.15 34.50 65.36
N ALA A 42 -24.88 34.89 65.45
CA ALA A 42 -24.32 35.93 64.58
C ALA A 42 -23.96 35.41 63.18
N LEU A 43 -23.49 34.17 63.07
CA LEU A 43 -22.94 33.62 61.82
C LEU A 43 -23.86 32.65 61.08
N TRP A 44 -24.95 32.18 61.68
CA TRP A 44 -25.80 31.19 60.99
C TRP A 44 -26.36 31.71 59.66
N ALA A 45 -26.90 32.92 59.62
CA ALA A 45 -27.49 33.50 58.41
C ALA A 45 -26.46 33.74 57.27
N PRO A 46 -25.28 34.33 57.49
CA PRO A 46 -24.28 34.42 56.43
C PRO A 46 -23.75 33.03 56.00
N LEU A 47 -23.62 32.08 56.92
CA LEU A 47 -23.20 30.72 56.58
C LEU A 47 -24.26 29.96 55.77
N THR A 48 -25.56 30.17 56.00
CA THR A 48 -26.62 29.56 55.19
C THR A 48 -26.66 30.15 53.77
N VAL A 49 -26.46 31.46 53.61
CA VAL A 49 -26.36 32.08 52.27
C VAL A 49 -25.12 31.58 51.52
N LEU A 50 -23.97 31.49 52.20
CA LEU A 50 -22.74 30.94 51.61
C LEU A 50 -22.93 29.47 51.21
N GLY A 51 -23.53 28.66 52.08
CA GLY A 51 -23.83 27.26 51.77
C GLY A 51 -24.82 27.10 50.62
N ALA A 52 -25.83 27.96 50.53
CA ALA A 52 -26.79 27.95 49.41
C ALA A 52 -26.08 28.29 48.08
N PHE A 53 -25.20 29.29 48.07
CA PHE A 53 -24.36 29.59 46.91
C PHE A 53 -23.49 28.39 46.50
N LEU A 54 -22.81 27.77 47.45
CA LEU A 54 -21.97 26.60 47.20
C LEU A 54 -22.79 25.43 46.65
N ALA A 55 -23.98 25.17 47.17
CA ALA A 55 -24.87 24.13 46.66
C ALA A 55 -25.31 24.41 45.21
N LEU A 56 -25.74 25.65 44.91
CA LEU A 56 -26.13 26.06 43.56
C LEU A 56 -24.96 25.99 42.56
N ALA A 57 -23.75 26.35 43.01
CA ALA A 57 -22.54 26.27 42.22
C ALA A 57 -22.14 24.81 41.92
N LEU A 58 -22.16 23.92 42.93
CA LEU A 58 -21.84 22.50 42.76
C LEU A 58 -22.85 21.77 41.87
N LEU A 59 -24.13 22.16 41.91
CA LEU A 59 -25.17 21.63 41.03
C LEU A 59 -25.14 22.24 39.61
N ASN A 60 -24.25 23.20 39.34
CA ASN A 60 -24.11 23.86 38.05
C ASN A 60 -25.40 24.59 37.57
N LEU A 61 -26.19 25.14 38.51
CA LEU A 61 -27.42 25.86 38.19
C LEU A 61 -27.15 27.28 37.68
N LEU A 62 -26.14 27.98 38.23
CA LEU A 62 -25.84 29.36 37.86
C LEU A 62 -25.40 29.52 36.39
N PRO A 63 -24.46 28.70 35.87
CA PRO A 63 -24.00 28.82 34.48
C PRO A 63 -25.05 28.47 33.41
N GLN A 64 -26.17 27.85 33.78
CA GLN A 64 -27.29 27.61 32.86
C GLN A 64 -28.14 28.86 32.61
N LEU A 65 -27.99 29.89 33.46
CA LEU A 65 -28.71 31.15 33.31
C LEU A 65 -28.00 32.02 32.24
N PRO A 66 -28.76 32.82 31.47
CA PRO A 66 -28.18 33.88 30.65
C PRO A 66 -27.27 34.79 31.46
N GLY A 67 -26.18 35.30 30.88
CA GLY A 67 -25.14 36.05 31.61
C GLY A 67 -25.64 37.17 32.50
N TRP A 68 -26.67 37.90 32.07
CA TRP A 68 -27.29 38.97 32.87
C TRP A 68 -28.06 38.44 34.09
N LEU A 69 -28.77 37.31 33.95
CA LEU A 69 -29.47 36.61 35.05
C LEU A 69 -28.46 35.99 36.03
N HIS A 70 -27.40 35.39 35.51
CA HIS A 70 -26.30 34.86 36.31
C HIS A 70 -25.63 35.98 37.12
N GLY A 71 -25.29 37.10 36.47
CA GLY A 71 -24.74 38.29 37.13
C GLY A 71 -25.67 38.85 38.20
N ALA A 72 -26.98 38.96 37.92
CA ALA A 72 -27.97 39.44 38.87
C ALA A 72 -28.11 38.50 40.09
N ALA A 73 -28.12 37.18 39.87
CA ALA A 73 -28.18 36.18 40.93
C ALA A 73 -26.93 36.21 41.84
N LEU A 74 -25.74 36.37 41.25
CA LEU A 74 -24.49 36.56 42.02
C LEU A 74 -24.53 37.83 42.86
N LEU A 75 -24.99 38.94 42.30
CA LEU A 75 -25.12 40.20 43.01
C LEU A 75 -26.09 40.07 44.18
N LEU A 76 -27.25 39.44 43.98
CA LEU A 76 -28.23 39.17 45.04
C LEU A 76 -27.67 38.30 46.16
N LEU A 77 -26.97 37.21 45.82
CA LEU A 77 -26.35 36.32 46.82
C LEU A 77 -25.23 37.02 47.59
N ALA A 78 -24.38 37.80 46.90
CA ALA A 78 -23.31 38.58 47.51
C ALA A 78 -23.87 39.68 48.44
N ALA A 79 -24.88 40.42 47.98
CA ALA A 79 -25.56 41.42 48.79
C ALA A 79 -26.25 40.80 50.01
N GLY A 80 -26.95 39.67 49.82
CA GLY A 80 -27.58 38.92 50.91
C GLY A 80 -26.57 38.42 51.95
N PHE A 81 -25.44 37.90 51.50
CA PHE A 81 -24.34 37.48 52.38
C PHE A 81 -23.77 38.66 53.18
N LEU A 82 -23.47 39.78 52.51
CA LEU A 82 -22.92 40.98 53.16
C LEU A 82 -23.92 41.58 54.17
N LEU A 83 -25.20 41.69 53.82
CA LEU A 83 -26.24 42.18 54.73
C LEU A 83 -26.40 41.27 55.95
N ALA A 84 -26.43 39.95 55.74
CA ALA A 84 -26.51 38.98 56.83
C ALA A 84 -25.28 39.03 57.74
N LEU A 85 -24.08 39.17 57.15
CA LEU A 85 -22.82 39.28 57.89
C LEU A 85 -22.76 40.57 58.71
N VAL A 86 -23.12 41.72 58.12
CA VAL A 86 -23.16 43.01 58.83
C VAL A 86 -24.20 43.00 59.93
N ALA A 87 -25.39 42.45 59.69
CA ALA A 87 -26.43 42.30 60.71
C ALA A 87 -25.97 41.39 61.86
N GLY A 88 -25.29 40.28 61.54
CA GLY A 88 -24.69 39.37 62.52
C GLY A 88 -23.60 40.04 63.36
N LEU A 89 -22.66 40.73 62.73
CA LEU A 89 -21.55 41.43 63.39
C LEU A 89 -22.04 42.61 64.24
N ARG A 90 -23.07 43.34 63.81
CA ARG A 90 -23.68 44.43 64.62
C ARG A 90 -24.37 43.91 65.87
N ARG A 91 -24.92 42.70 65.83
CA ARG A 91 -25.52 42.02 66.99
C ARG A 91 -24.47 41.35 67.88
N PHE A 92 -23.30 41.07 67.33
CA PHE A 92 -22.21 40.45 68.08
C PHE A 92 -21.65 41.41 69.13
N ARG A 93 -21.65 40.96 70.38
CA ARG A 93 -20.99 41.64 71.50
C ARG A 93 -19.97 40.69 72.11
N ALA A 94 -18.70 41.07 72.08
CA ALA A 94 -17.65 40.28 72.69
C ALA A 94 -17.94 40.09 74.20
N PRO A 95 -17.82 38.86 74.75
CA PRO A 95 -18.11 38.62 76.14
C PRO A 95 -17.10 39.37 77.02
N ALA A 96 -17.64 40.15 77.96
CA ALA A 96 -16.82 40.87 78.93
C ALA A 96 -16.24 39.89 79.96
N GLU A 97 -15.10 40.21 80.56
CA GLU A 97 -14.49 39.33 81.56
C GLU A 97 -15.42 39.05 82.75
N GLY A 98 -16.26 40.02 83.12
CA GLY A 98 -17.27 39.83 84.17
C GLY A 98 -18.35 38.80 83.81
N GLU A 99 -18.69 38.65 82.53
CA GLU A 99 -19.66 37.64 82.06
C GLU A 99 -19.05 36.23 82.09
N ALA A 100 -17.76 36.09 81.74
CA ALA A 100 -17.04 34.82 81.86
C ALA A 100 -16.93 34.36 83.32
N ARG A 101 -16.66 35.29 84.25
CA ARG A 101 -16.69 35.03 85.71
C ARG A 101 -18.07 34.57 86.17
N ARG A 102 -19.13 35.32 85.82
CA ARG A 102 -20.52 34.93 86.17
C ARG A 102 -20.90 33.57 85.64
N ARG A 103 -20.54 33.27 84.39
CA ARG A 103 -20.80 31.96 83.80
C ARG A 103 -20.11 30.85 84.59
N LEU A 104 -18.83 31.03 84.89
CA LEU A 104 -18.05 30.05 85.63
C LEU A 104 -18.65 29.78 87.03
N GLU A 105 -19.17 30.81 87.70
CA GLU A 105 -19.88 30.68 88.98
C GLU A 105 -21.22 29.94 88.84
N ARG A 106 -22.03 30.31 87.84
CA ARG A 106 -23.34 29.70 87.54
C ARG A 106 -23.21 28.24 87.14
N ASP A 107 -22.29 27.93 86.24
CA ASP A 107 -22.05 26.57 85.72
C ASP A 107 -21.49 25.64 86.82
N SER A 108 -20.90 26.21 87.88
CA SER A 108 -20.39 25.48 89.05
C SER A 108 -21.42 25.31 90.18
N GLY A 109 -22.62 25.88 90.05
CA GLY A 109 -23.70 25.77 91.05
C GLY A 109 -23.41 26.47 92.38
N ILE A 110 -22.54 27.48 92.40
CA ILE A 110 -22.16 28.19 93.62
C ILE A 110 -23.19 29.30 93.90
N ALA A 111 -23.78 29.32 95.10
CA ALA A 111 -24.86 30.24 95.46
C ALA A 111 -24.42 31.72 95.61
N HIS A 112 -23.14 31.97 95.90
CA HIS A 112 -22.56 33.32 96.09
C HIS A 112 -21.60 33.67 94.94
N ARG A 113 -20.99 34.87 94.97
CA ARG A 113 -20.07 35.39 93.91
C ARG A 113 -18.59 35.34 94.31
N PRO A 114 -17.99 34.16 94.50
CA PRO A 114 -16.63 34.00 95.04
C PRO A 114 -15.55 34.71 94.21
N LEU A 115 -15.70 34.80 92.88
CA LEU A 115 -14.71 35.46 92.01
C LEU A 115 -14.79 36.99 92.12
N HIS A 116 -15.94 37.54 92.52
CA HIS A 116 -16.10 38.95 92.83
C HIS A 116 -15.52 39.27 94.21
N THR A 117 -15.80 38.43 95.21
CA THR A 117 -15.33 38.58 96.60
C THR A 117 -13.80 38.60 96.71
N LEU A 118 -13.08 37.82 95.89
CA LEU A 118 -11.61 37.80 95.89
C LEU A 118 -10.96 39.09 95.41
N ARG A 119 -11.71 39.92 94.67
CA ARG A 119 -11.27 41.23 94.21
C ARG A 119 -11.69 42.36 95.14
N ASP A 120 -12.54 42.05 96.11
CA ASP A 120 -13.05 43.01 97.08
C ASP A 120 -12.01 43.30 98.16
N ARG A 121 -12.11 44.49 98.77
CA ARG A 121 -11.20 44.92 99.83
C ARG A 121 -12.00 45.44 101.01
N PRO A 122 -11.61 45.11 102.25
CA PRO A 122 -12.28 45.66 103.42
C PRO A 122 -12.10 47.18 103.45
N ALA A 123 -13.17 47.91 103.77
CA ALA A 123 -13.19 49.37 103.77
C ALA A 123 -12.49 50.00 105.00
N GLY A 124 -12.05 49.20 105.98
CA GLY A 124 -11.44 49.65 107.23
C GLY A 124 -10.33 48.73 107.73
N ASN A 125 -9.59 49.19 108.75
CA ASN A 125 -8.36 48.57 109.25
C ASN A 125 -8.51 47.91 110.64
N ASP A 126 -9.73 47.60 111.05
CA ASP A 126 -10.01 46.93 112.33
C ASP A 126 -9.42 45.50 112.35
N PRO A 127 -8.58 45.13 113.35
CA PRO A 127 -7.98 43.81 113.45
C PRO A 127 -8.98 42.64 113.43
N MET A 128 -10.16 42.79 114.07
CA MET A 128 -11.18 41.75 114.09
C MET A 128 -11.85 41.59 112.72
N ALA A 129 -12.23 42.69 112.07
CA ALA A 129 -12.77 42.68 110.71
C ALA A 129 -11.79 42.06 109.70
N LEU A 130 -10.49 42.34 109.82
CA LEU A 130 -9.45 41.75 108.98
C LEU A 130 -9.29 40.24 109.21
N ALA A 131 -9.43 39.75 110.45
CA ALA A 131 -9.40 38.33 110.77
C ALA A 131 -10.61 37.58 110.18
N LEU A 132 -11.81 38.13 110.32
CA LEU A 132 -13.03 37.59 109.70
C LEU A 132 -12.94 37.61 108.16
N TRP A 133 -12.35 38.66 107.58
CA TRP A 133 -12.09 38.75 106.14
C TRP A 133 -11.14 37.67 105.65
N ARG A 134 -10.06 37.37 106.38
CA ARG A 134 -9.14 36.28 106.05
C ARG A 134 -9.84 34.91 106.08
N LEU A 135 -10.63 34.64 107.11
CA LEU A 135 -11.42 33.41 107.20
C LEU A 135 -12.44 33.29 106.05
N HIS A 136 -13.08 34.41 105.68
CA HIS A 136 -13.98 34.48 104.53
C HIS A 136 -13.24 34.20 103.21
N GLN A 137 -12.03 34.75 103.03
CA GLN A 137 -11.19 34.46 101.85
C GLN A 137 -10.76 33.00 101.78
N GLU A 138 -10.42 32.35 102.90
CA GLU A 138 -10.08 30.92 102.93
C GLU A 138 -11.27 30.04 102.53
N ARG A 139 -12.46 30.31 103.07
CA ARG A 139 -13.70 29.62 102.67
C ARG A 139 -14.01 29.83 101.18
N THR A 140 -13.80 31.05 100.69
CA THR A 140 -13.98 31.40 99.27
C THR A 140 -12.99 30.66 98.36
N ARG A 141 -11.73 30.48 98.79
CA ARG A 141 -10.72 29.69 98.07
C ARG A 141 -11.05 28.20 98.04
N ALA A 142 -11.56 27.64 99.13
CA ALA A 142 -12.00 26.25 99.16
C ALA A 142 -13.14 26.00 98.14
N ALA A 143 -14.08 26.94 98.01
CA ALA A 143 -15.17 26.88 97.03
C ALA A 143 -14.66 26.93 95.56
N MET A 144 -13.50 27.54 95.28
CA MET A 144 -12.93 27.59 93.93
C MET A 144 -12.41 26.25 93.41
N ARG A 145 -12.12 25.28 94.28
CA ARG A 145 -11.62 23.95 93.84
C ARG A 145 -12.67 23.17 93.03
N GLY A 146 -13.95 23.52 93.17
CA GLY A 146 -15.08 22.91 92.47
C GLY A 146 -15.49 23.58 91.16
N LEU A 147 -14.74 24.56 90.64
CA LEU A 147 -15.15 25.30 89.44
C LEU A 147 -15.19 24.43 88.18
N ARG A 148 -16.35 24.40 87.52
CA ARG A 148 -16.63 23.67 86.27
C ARG A 148 -17.16 24.63 85.21
N VAL A 149 -16.82 24.33 83.95
CA VAL A 149 -17.36 25.03 82.78
C VAL A 149 -18.30 24.05 82.08
N ALA A 150 -19.57 24.42 81.91
CA ALA A 150 -20.52 23.61 81.18
C ALA A 150 -20.22 23.67 79.68
N TRP A 151 -20.63 22.63 78.93
CA TRP A 151 -20.57 22.66 77.47
C TRP A 151 -21.34 23.88 76.92
N PRO A 152 -20.83 24.54 75.87
CA PRO A 152 -21.54 25.66 75.27
C PRO A 152 -22.86 25.20 74.66
N GLY A 153 -23.93 25.94 74.93
CA GLY A 153 -25.22 25.76 74.27
C GLY A 153 -25.21 26.32 72.85
N THR A 154 -26.22 25.98 72.05
CA THR A 154 -26.44 26.65 70.76
C THR A 154 -27.86 27.23 70.74
N GLU A 155 -27.97 28.56 70.66
CA GLU A 155 -29.26 29.24 70.50
C GLU A 155 -29.70 29.39 69.04
N VAL A 156 -28.94 28.80 68.11
CA VAL A 156 -29.19 28.88 66.66
C VAL A 156 -30.56 28.30 66.25
N PRO A 157 -31.05 27.15 66.80
CA PRO A 157 -32.38 26.64 66.45
C PRO A 157 -33.52 27.64 66.68
N SER A 158 -33.42 28.47 67.72
CA SER A 158 -34.42 29.49 68.04
C SER A 158 -34.46 30.64 67.03
N HIS A 159 -33.36 30.85 66.29
CA HIS A 159 -33.24 31.90 65.28
C HIS A 159 -33.53 31.40 63.85
N ASP A 160 -33.51 30.08 63.63
CA ASP A 160 -33.79 29.42 62.35
C ASP A 160 -35.12 28.66 62.41
N ARG A 161 -36.23 29.40 62.42
CA ARG A 161 -37.60 28.85 62.57
C ARG A 161 -37.98 27.85 61.47
N PHE A 162 -37.44 28.00 60.27
CA PHE A 162 -37.74 27.16 59.11
C PHE A 162 -36.68 26.07 58.86
N ALA A 163 -35.68 25.95 59.73
CA ALA A 163 -34.56 25.02 59.57
C ALA A 163 -33.81 25.17 58.23
N LEU A 164 -33.68 26.40 57.73
CA LEU A 164 -33.01 26.70 56.46
C LEU A 164 -31.57 26.17 56.43
N ARG A 165 -30.89 26.17 57.58
CA ARG A 165 -29.53 25.61 57.67
C ARG A 165 -29.49 24.11 57.39
N ALA A 166 -30.49 23.37 57.85
CA ALA A 166 -30.54 21.92 57.68
C ALA A 166 -30.79 21.58 56.21
N LEU A 167 -31.67 22.33 55.53
CA LEU A 167 -31.90 22.22 54.10
C LEU A 167 -30.62 22.48 53.29
N VAL A 168 -29.89 23.56 53.60
CA VAL A 168 -28.63 23.89 52.90
C VAL A 168 -27.57 22.82 53.13
N ILE A 169 -27.42 22.30 54.36
CA ILE A 169 -26.47 21.22 54.65
C ILE A 169 -26.84 19.95 53.86
N LEU A 170 -28.12 19.58 53.80
CA LEU A 170 -28.59 18.44 53.02
C LEU A 170 -28.30 18.62 51.52
N LEU A 171 -28.58 19.81 50.98
CA LEU A 171 -28.26 20.14 49.59
C LEU A 171 -26.76 20.12 49.32
N LEU A 172 -25.92 20.57 50.25
CA LEU A 172 -24.46 20.51 50.10
C LEU A 172 -23.94 19.07 50.09
N VAL A 173 -24.50 18.18 50.92
CA VAL A 173 -24.14 16.76 50.90
C VAL A 173 -24.55 16.11 49.57
N ALA A 174 -25.78 16.36 49.11
CA ALA A 174 -26.26 15.84 47.83
C ALA A 174 -25.47 16.40 46.63
N ALA A 175 -25.22 17.70 46.60
CA ALA A 175 -24.45 18.37 45.56
C ALA A 175 -22.98 17.95 45.57
N GLY A 176 -22.39 17.78 46.76
CA GLY A 176 -21.03 17.28 46.91
C GLY A 176 -20.86 15.86 46.41
N ALA A 177 -21.83 14.99 46.67
CA ALA A 177 -21.85 13.63 46.11
C ALA A 177 -22.02 13.64 44.57
N ALA A 178 -22.93 14.47 44.04
CA ALA A 178 -23.18 14.58 42.60
C ALA A 178 -22.04 15.26 41.82
N ALA A 179 -21.24 16.10 42.47
CA ALA A 179 -20.11 16.83 41.87
C ALA A 179 -18.74 16.21 42.21
N TRP A 180 -18.71 14.97 42.70
CA TRP A 180 -17.48 14.27 43.07
C TRP A 180 -16.59 14.06 41.84
N GLY A 181 -15.46 14.78 41.77
CA GLY A 181 -14.51 14.79 40.64
C GLY A 181 -14.34 16.16 39.99
N ASP A 182 -15.42 16.94 39.83
CA ASP A 182 -15.44 18.19 39.04
C ASP A 182 -15.80 19.45 39.86
N TRP A 183 -15.65 19.42 41.18
CA TRP A 183 -16.09 20.53 42.03
C TRP A 183 -15.34 21.85 41.76
N ARG A 184 -14.04 21.79 41.39
CA ARG A 184 -13.21 22.97 41.10
C ARG A 184 -13.71 23.77 39.88
N PRO A 185 -13.86 23.16 38.68
CA PRO A 185 -14.36 23.90 37.51
C PRO A 185 -15.79 24.43 37.71
N ARG A 186 -16.65 23.72 38.45
CA ARG A 186 -18.02 24.17 38.75
C ARG A 186 -18.06 25.43 39.62
N LEU A 187 -17.20 25.52 40.65
CA LEU A 187 -17.07 26.73 41.47
C LEU A 187 -16.51 27.90 40.67
N ALA A 188 -15.52 27.66 39.82
CA ALA A 188 -14.95 28.69 38.96
C ALA A 188 -16.00 29.23 37.96
N ALA A 189 -16.73 28.33 37.29
CA ALA A 189 -17.80 28.68 36.37
C ALA A 189 -18.93 29.47 37.04
N ALA A 190 -19.28 29.13 38.28
CA ALA A 190 -20.32 29.85 39.03
C ALA A 190 -19.97 31.31 39.34
N LEU A 191 -18.67 31.69 39.36
CA LEU A 191 -18.22 33.06 39.60
C LEU A 191 -17.99 33.87 38.31
N SER A 192 -18.04 33.22 37.14
CA SER A 192 -17.75 33.85 35.84
C SER A 192 -19.02 33.95 34.98
N PRO A 193 -19.84 35.00 35.12
CA PRO A 193 -21.00 35.21 34.26
C PRO A 193 -20.57 35.47 32.81
N GLN A 194 -21.16 34.74 31.86
CA GLN A 194 -20.84 34.84 30.43
C GLN A 194 -21.86 35.72 29.72
N PHE A 195 -21.45 36.91 29.30
CA PHE A 195 -22.32 37.91 28.66
C PHE A 195 -22.38 37.82 27.13
N SER A 196 -21.59 36.95 26.50
CA SER A 196 -21.69 36.63 25.09
C SER A 196 -22.88 35.68 24.84
N GLY A 197 -23.89 36.14 24.11
CA GLY A 197 -25.15 35.42 23.92
C GLY A 197 -25.01 34.06 23.23
N GLY A 198 -25.50 33.02 23.90
CA GLY A 198 -25.67 31.67 23.36
C GLY A 198 -25.18 30.58 24.34
N PRO A 199 -25.87 29.44 24.46
CA PRO A 199 -25.34 28.31 25.24
C PRO A 199 -23.96 27.94 24.70
N VAL A 200 -23.01 27.68 25.61
CA VAL A 200 -21.63 27.30 25.30
C VAL A 200 -21.63 26.10 24.35
N THR A 201 -21.51 26.33 23.05
CA THR A 201 -21.13 25.28 22.11
C THR A 201 -19.63 25.10 22.22
N ALA A 202 -19.19 23.83 22.23
CA ALA A 202 -17.79 23.44 22.32
C ALA A 202 -16.90 24.27 21.37
N ALA A 203 -15.67 24.55 21.80
CA ALA A 203 -14.67 25.20 20.96
C ALA A 203 -14.62 24.51 19.59
N ALA A 204 -14.79 25.27 18.51
CA ALA A 204 -14.82 24.72 17.17
C ALA A 204 -13.46 24.08 16.83
N THR A 205 -13.47 22.79 16.49
CA THR A 205 -12.30 22.07 15.97
C THR A 205 -12.35 22.08 14.45
N LEU A 206 -11.22 22.39 13.81
CA LEU A 206 -11.08 22.44 12.35
C LEU A 206 -10.03 21.43 11.91
N ASP A 207 -10.47 20.45 11.12
CA ASP A 207 -9.62 19.56 10.34
C ASP A 207 -9.67 19.98 8.88
N LEU A 208 -8.51 20.27 8.29
CA LEU A 208 -8.41 20.71 6.90
C LEU A 208 -7.26 19.99 6.20
N TRP A 209 -7.54 19.45 5.02
CA TRP A 209 -6.53 18.86 4.16
C TRP A 209 -6.79 19.19 2.69
N ILE A 210 -5.72 19.13 1.92
CA ILE A 210 -5.71 19.38 0.49
C ILE A 210 -5.38 18.05 -0.18
N ASN A 211 -6.24 17.61 -1.09
CA ASN A 211 -6.03 16.42 -1.89
C ASN A 211 -5.65 16.82 -3.32
N PRO A 212 -4.38 16.66 -3.73
CA PRO A 212 -3.96 16.87 -5.11
C PRO A 212 -4.71 15.94 -6.09
N PRO A 213 -4.80 16.29 -7.38
CA PRO A 213 -5.32 15.38 -8.39
C PRO A 213 -4.50 14.08 -8.49
N ASP A 214 -5.15 12.95 -8.73
CA ASP A 214 -4.52 11.61 -8.77
C ASP A 214 -3.36 11.50 -9.75
N TYR A 215 -3.38 12.26 -10.85
CA TYR A 215 -2.32 12.24 -11.84
C TYR A 215 -0.99 12.79 -11.31
N THR A 216 -1.03 13.66 -10.30
CA THR A 216 0.17 14.31 -9.73
C THR A 216 1.03 13.35 -8.90
N GLY A 217 0.45 12.24 -8.41
CA GLY A 217 1.11 11.30 -7.51
C GLY A 217 1.54 11.91 -6.17
N LEU A 218 1.06 13.12 -5.82
CA LEU A 218 1.40 13.80 -4.58
C LEU A 218 0.51 13.34 -3.43
N PRO A 219 1.05 13.19 -2.21
CA PRO A 219 0.26 12.80 -1.05
C PRO A 219 -0.66 13.95 -0.59
N PRO A 220 -1.79 13.64 0.08
CA PRO A 220 -2.64 14.66 0.71
C PRO A 220 -1.87 15.50 1.74
N VAL A 221 -2.11 16.82 1.75
CA VAL A 221 -1.43 17.77 2.64
C VAL A 221 -2.40 18.21 3.74
N PHE A 222 -2.09 17.88 5.00
CA PHE A 222 -2.88 18.29 6.16
C PHE A 222 -2.43 19.65 6.69
N LEU A 223 -3.37 20.60 6.79
CA LEU A 223 -3.11 21.94 7.32
C LEU A 223 -3.55 22.00 8.79
N LYS A 224 -2.58 22.08 9.71
CA LYS A 224 -2.84 22.17 11.15
C LYS A 224 -3.22 23.60 11.54
N SER A 225 -4.26 23.73 12.34
CA SER A 225 -4.71 24.99 12.92
C SER A 225 -3.86 25.34 14.16
N GLY A 226 -2.91 26.27 14.04
CA GLY A 226 -2.15 26.73 15.20
C GLY A 226 -0.86 27.51 14.93
N SER A 227 -0.97 28.75 14.43
CA SER A 227 0.07 29.78 14.66
C SER A 227 -0.44 31.20 14.41
N THR A 228 -1.16 31.76 15.37
CA THR A 228 -1.10 33.20 15.64
C THR A 228 -0.44 33.38 16.99
N ALA A 229 0.89 33.23 17.03
CA ALA A 229 1.70 33.64 18.17
C ALA A 229 2.29 35.03 17.87
N PRO A 230 2.14 36.04 18.75
CA PRO A 230 2.88 37.29 18.62
C PRO A 230 4.38 37.01 18.79
N ALA A 231 5.20 37.71 18.00
CA ALA A 231 6.64 37.59 17.96
C ALA A 231 7.30 37.65 19.35
N SER A 232 8.06 36.61 19.73
CA SER A 232 9.08 36.65 20.80
C SER A 232 9.92 35.36 20.85
N GLN A 233 11.22 35.53 20.57
CA GLN A 233 12.40 34.77 21.02
C GLN A 233 12.75 33.38 20.42
N PRO A 234 14.04 33.19 20.06
CA PRO A 234 14.54 31.94 19.51
C PRO A 234 14.87 30.95 20.63
N SER A 235 14.36 29.71 20.53
CA SER A 235 14.89 28.58 21.29
C SER A 235 15.47 27.55 20.33
N SER A 236 16.69 27.17 20.66
CA SER A 236 17.60 26.34 19.89
C SER A 236 17.24 24.85 19.94
N GLY A 237 17.33 24.20 18.77
CA GLY A 237 17.95 22.88 18.67
C GLY A 237 17.04 21.66 18.57
N GLN A 238 16.46 21.43 17.39
CA GLN A 238 16.35 20.09 16.77
C GLN A 238 15.84 20.23 15.31
N PRO A 239 16.52 19.65 14.30
CA PRO A 239 16.05 19.70 12.92
C PRO A 239 14.99 18.61 12.70
N ALA A 240 13.72 19.03 12.66
CA ALA A 240 12.64 18.22 12.08
C ALA A 240 12.66 18.40 10.56
N ALA A 241 12.84 17.30 9.82
CA ALA A 241 12.85 17.28 8.37
C ALA A 241 11.50 17.76 7.80
N ASN A 242 11.56 18.68 6.82
CA ASN A 242 10.48 19.11 5.93
C ASN A 242 9.14 19.51 6.57
N GLN A 243 9.15 20.45 7.51
CA GLN A 243 8.00 21.33 7.74
C GLN A 243 8.31 22.71 7.16
N PRO A 244 7.55 23.21 6.16
CA PRO A 244 7.60 24.62 5.82
C PRO A 244 7.32 25.42 7.08
N GLY A 245 8.19 26.37 7.42
CA GLY A 245 7.93 27.32 8.51
C GLY A 245 6.59 28.02 8.26
N ALA A 246 5.94 28.47 9.33
CA ALA A 246 4.59 29.06 9.31
C ALA A 246 4.38 30.25 8.33
N ASP A 247 5.44 30.77 7.73
CA ASP A 247 5.43 31.86 6.74
C ASP A 247 5.73 31.44 5.28
N GLN A 248 6.05 30.17 4.99
CA GLN A 248 6.25 29.73 3.60
C GLN A 248 4.94 29.23 2.97
N PRO A 249 4.51 29.78 1.81
CA PRO A 249 3.28 29.37 1.16
C PRO A 249 3.36 27.90 0.72
N VAL A 250 2.34 27.12 1.05
CA VAL A 250 2.24 25.71 0.66
C VAL A 250 1.98 25.63 -0.85
N ALA A 251 2.83 24.91 -1.59
CA ALA A 251 2.63 24.66 -3.01
C ALA A 251 1.47 23.68 -3.21
N VAL A 252 0.45 24.09 -3.96
CA VAL A 252 -0.77 23.32 -4.21
C VAL A 252 -0.96 23.21 -5.72
N PRO A 253 -0.96 22.01 -6.32
CA PRO A 253 -1.27 21.85 -7.74
C PRO A 253 -2.65 22.41 -8.06
N GLN A 254 -2.77 23.08 -9.21
CA GLN A 254 -4.06 23.58 -9.69
C GLN A 254 -5.07 22.43 -9.83
N GLY A 255 -6.31 22.65 -9.41
CA GLY A 255 -7.35 21.61 -9.42
C GLY A 255 -7.34 20.70 -8.18
N SER A 256 -6.43 20.91 -7.23
CA SER A 256 -6.48 20.23 -5.93
C SER A 256 -7.79 20.52 -5.19
N LEU A 257 -8.29 19.53 -4.47
CA LEU A 257 -9.53 19.63 -3.70
C LEU A 257 -9.21 19.95 -2.24
N VAL A 258 -9.74 21.04 -1.71
CA VAL A 258 -9.70 21.35 -0.28
C VAL A 258 -10.91 20.71 0.37
N LEU A 259 -10.63 19.87 1.37
CA LEU A 259 -11.64 19.27 2.23
C LEU A 259 -11.44 19.84 3.62
N ALA A 260 -12.53 20.36 4.19
CA ALA A 260 -12.52 20.88 5.54
C ALA A 260 -13.72 20.36 6.31
N ARG A 261 -13.48 20.00 7.57
CA ARG A 261 -14.49 19.60 8.54
C ARG A 261 -14.39 20.49 9.78
N VAL A 262 -15.51 21.07 10.16
CA VAL A 262 -15.63 21.88 11.38
C VAL A 262 -16.63 21.20 12.31
N THR A 263 -16.24 21.00 13.56
CA THR A 263 -17.11 20.45 14.61
C THR A 263 -17.22 21.46 15.76
N GLY A 264 -18.44 21.85 16.12
CA GLY A 264 -18.73 22.83 17.17
C GLY A 264 -18.83 24.28 16.66
N GLY A 265 -18.72 25.24 17.58
CA GLY A 265 -18.87 26.67 17.29
C GLY A 265 -20.32 27.14 17.12
N SER A 266 -20.50 28.42 16.78
CA SER A 266 -21.81 29.06 16.59
C SER A 266 -21.91 29.65 15.18
N GLY A 267 -22.92 29.23 14.43
CA GLY A 267 -23.15 29.66 13.05
C GLY A 267 -22.47 28.78 12.00
N THR A 268 -22.91 28.91 10.75
CA THR A 268 -22.37 28.15 9.61
C THR A 268 -20.97 28.66 9.26
N PRO A 269 -19.93 27.79 9.20
CA PRO A 269 -18.61 28.20 8.76
C PRO A 269 -18.58 28.50 7.26
N SER A 270 -17.61 29.30 6.84
CA SER A 270 -17.33 29.65 5.44
C SER A 270 -15.87 29.37 5.13
N LEU A 271 -15.62 28.74 3.97
CA LEU A 271 -14.30 28.47 3.43
C LEU A 271 -14.00 29.51 2.34
N GLU A 272 -12.84 30.15 2.46
CA GLU A 272 -12.15 30.84 1.39
C GLU A 272 -11.02 29.93 0.90
N ALA A 273 -11.18 29.32 -0.28
CA ALA A 273 -10.20 28.46 -0.93
C ALA A 273 -9.60 29.21 -2.12
N GLY A 274 -8.63 30.09 -1.82
CA GLY A 274 -8.05 30.98 -2.81
C GLY A 274 -9.07 31.98 -3.34
N ASP A 275 -9.42 31.88 -4.61
CA ASP A 275 -10.37 32.79 -5.28
C ASP A 275 -11.85 32.37 -5.11
N GLN A 276 -12.10 31.20 -4.52
CA GLN A 276 -13.47 30.71 -4.29
C GLN A 276 -13.86 30.81 -2.82
N THR A 277 -15.08 31.32 -2.58
CA THR A 277 -15.66 31.39 -1.24
C THR A 277 -16.99 30.65 -1.22
N GLY A 278 -17.24 29.87 -0.17
CA GLY A 278 -18.51 29.15 -0.02
C GLY A 278 -18.82 28.76 1.43
N PRO A 279 -20.10 28.75 1.81
CA PRO A 279 -20.52 28.22 3.11
C PRO A 279 -20.33 26.71 3.17
N PHE A 280 -20.05 26.19 4.36
CA PHE A 280 -20.03 24.75 4.58
C PHE A 280 -21.44 24.17 4.55
N GLU A 281 -21.54 22.89 4.18
CA GLU A 281 -22.76 22.10 4.27
C GLU A 281 -22.89 21.51 5.68
N ALA A 282 -24.07 21.64 6.28
CA ALA A 282 -24.36 21.07 7.60
C ALA A 282 -24.63 19.57 7.47
N VAL A 283 -23.83 18.75 8.15
CA VAL A 283 -24.06 17.30 8.30
C VAL A 283 -25.02 17.07 9.48
N ASP A 284 -24.85 17.83 10.56
CA ASP A 284 -25.77 17.90 11.70
C ASP A 284 -25.72 19.28 12.38
N SER A 285 -26.30 19.44 13.57
CA SER A 285 -26.35 20.71 14.31
C SER A 285 -24.99 21.25 14.76
N THR A 286 -23.94 20.42 14.73
CA THR A 286 -22.60 20.73 15.21
C THR A 286 -21.48 20.40 14.21
N ASN A 287 -21.73 19.56 13.20
CA ASN A 287 -20.76 19.12 12.21
C ASN A 287 -21.05 19.74 10.84
N PHE A 288 -20.02 20.36 10.28
CA PHE A 288 -20.06 20.99 8.97
C PHE A 288 -18.92 20.44 8.10
N GLN A 289 -19.19 20.23 6.82
CA GLN A 289 -18.18 19.78 5.86
C GLN A 289 -18.25 20.61 4.57
N ILE A 290 -17.13 20.72 3.88
CA ILE A 290 -17.10 21.33 2.55
C ILE A 290 -15.99 20.70 1.71
N GLN A 291 -16.23 20.61 0.41
CA GLN A 291 -15.25 20.26 -0.59
C GLN A 291 -15.28 21.30 -1.72
N LYS A 292 -14.13 21.92 -2.00
CA LYS A 292 -14.00 22.91 -3.07
C LYS A 292 -12.67 22.77 -3.81
N PRO A 293 -12.65 22.94 -5.15
CA PRO A 293 -11.41 22.95 -5.91
C PRO A 293 -10.64 24.25 -5.70
N VAL A 294 -9.31 24.17 -5.72
CA VAL A 294 -8.40 25.31 -5.72
C VAL A 294 -7.98 25.58 -7.16
N THR A 295 -8.56 26.63 -7.74
CA THR A 295 -8.26 27.06 -9.12
C THR A 295 -7.22 28.19 -9.17
N GLY A 296 -7.06 28.94 -8.08
CA GLY A 296 -6.22 30.14 -7.99
C GLY A 296 -6.16 30.66 -6.55
N GLY A 297 -5.60 31.86 -6.36
CA GLY A 297 -5.52 32.55 -5.07
C GLY A 297 -4.26 32.29 -4.23
N THR A 298 -4.12 33.02 -3.12
CA THR A 298 -2.90 33.06 -2.31
C THR A 298 -3.09 32.56 -0.87
N ARG A 299 -4.31 32.25 -0.46
CA ARG A 299 -4.61 31.80 0.90
C ARG A 299 -5.81 30.85 0.95
N ILE A 300 -5.79 29.95 1.92
CA ILE A 300 -6.96 29.18 2.36
C ILE A 300 -7.31 29.65 3.76
N ALA A 301 -8.55 30.05 4.00
CA ALA A 301 -9.01 30.48 5.31
C ALA A 301 -10.41 29.92 5.63
N VAL A 302 -10.61 29.54 6.89
CA VAL A 302 -11.93 29.12 7.39
C VAL A 302 -12.38 30.09 8.46
N THR A 303 -13.59 30.62 8.31
CA THR A 303 -14.19 31.59 9.23
C THR A 303 -15.53 31.06 9.76
N GLN A 304 -15.81 31.26 11.04
CA GLN A 304 -17.08 30.88 11.68
C GLN A 304 -17.49 31.95 12.68
N GLY A 305 -18.71 32.47 12.58
CA GLY A 305 -19.22 33.48 13.52
C GLY A 305 -18.38 34.76 13.61
N GLY A 306 -17.69 35.15 12.53
CA GLY A 306 -16.80 36.32 12.48
C GLY A 306 -15.37 36.06 13.00
N ARG A 307 -15.07 34.85 13.48
CA ARG A 307 -13.72 34.45 13.92
C ARG A 307 -13.06 33.55 12.87
N THR A 308 -11.80 33.82 12.52
CA THR A 308 -10.98 32.93 11.70
C THR A 308 -10.52 31.74 12.52
N LEU A 309 -10.92 30.53 12.12
CA LEU A 309 -10.51 29.27 12.74
C LEU A 309 -9.10 28.85 12.30
N GLY A 310 -8.73 29.15 11.05
CA GLY A 310 -7.41 28.92 10.49
C GLY A 310 -7.20 29.68 9.18
N SER A 311 -5.96 30.07 8.89
CA SER A 311 -5.56 30.74 7.65
C SER A 311 -4.17 30.29 7.27
N TRP A 312 -3.99 29.85 6.03
CA TRP A 312 -2.73 29.32 5.51
C TRP A 312 -2.41 29.98 4.17
N PRO A 313 -1.20 30.53 3.99
CA PRO A 313 -0.76 31.01 2.69
C PRO A 313 -0.52 29.81 1.76
N ILE A 314 -1.00 29.92 0.52
CA ILE A 314 -0.79 28.90 -0.52
C ILE A 314 -0.20 29.52 -1.78
N ARG A 315 0.45 28.69 -2.59
CA ARG A 315 0.88 29.02 -3.94
C ARG A 315 0.32 27.98 -4.89
N VAL A 316 -0.60 28.39 -5.76
CA VAL A 316 -1.15 27.49 -6.78
C VAL A 316 -0.10 27.28 -7.88
N VAL A 317 0.20 26.03 -8.18
CA VAL A 317 1.14 25.63 -9.24
C VAL A 317 0.33 25.12 -10.44
N PRO A 318 0.29 25.84 -11.57
CA PRO A 318 -0.37 25.38 -12.79
C PRO A 318 0.32 24.13 -13.35
N ASP A 319 -0.48 23.24 -13.92
CA ASP A 319 -0.01 22.06 -14.65
C ASP A 319 0.43 22.48 -16.06
N SER A 320 1.59 21.99 -16.52
CA SER A 320 2.17 22.36 -17.82
C SER A 320 2.06 21.19 -18.80
N PRO A 321 1.73 21.44 -20.09
CA PRO A 321 1.66 20.35 -21.05
C PRO A 321 3.04 19.69 -21.25
N PRO A 322 3.08 18.38 -21.55
CA PRO A 322 4.34 17.66 -21.70
C PRO A 322 5.13 18.19 -22.90
N ILE A 323 6.44 18.07 -22.84
CA ILE A 323 7.35 18.49 -23.92
C ILE A 323 8.00 17.24 -24.51
N ILE A 324 7.95 17.09 -25.84
CA ILE A 324 8.58 15.99 -26.56
C ILE A 324 9.35 16.49 -27.79
N ALA A 325 10.52 15.91 -28.02
CA ALA A 325 11.36 16.21 -29.17
C ALA A 325 12.03 14.95 -29.73
N HIS A 326 12.40 15.01 -31.01
CA HIS A 326 13.29 14.04 -31.62
C HIS A 326 14.69 14.26 -31.04
N ALA A 327 15.23 13.27 -30.32
CA ALA A 327 16.57 13.36 -29.75
C ALA A 327 17.64 13.28 -30.85
N ASN A 328 17.39 12.48 -31.89
CA ASN A 328 18.07 12.51 -33.17
C ASN A 328 17.04 12.45 -34.31
N PRO A 329 17.35 12.93 -35.52
CA PRO A 329 16.48 12.74 -36.68
C PRO A 329 16.13 11.25 -36.88
N PRO A 330 14.89 10.93 -37.28
CA PRO A 330 14.51 9.57 -37.66
C PRO A 330 15.47 9.02 -38.71
N THR A 331 15.84 7.74 -38.58
CA THR A 331 16.78 7.08 -39.48
C THR A 331 16.37 5.63 -39.75
N ALA A 332 16.94 5.03 -40.80
CA ALA A 332 16.84 3.59 -41.02
C ALA A 332 17.79 2.84 -40.08
N GLY A 333 17.29 1.85 -39.34
CA GLY A 333 18.09 0.92 -38.55
C GLY A 333 18.73 -0.19 -39.40
N GLU A 334 19.62 -0.97 -38.79
CA GLU A 334 20.44 -2.00 -39.48
C GLU A 334 19.64 -3.07 -40.25
N ARG A 335 18.40 -3.33 -39.85
CA ARG A 335 17.50 -4.32 -40.49
C ARG A 335 16.39 -3.67 -41.33
N GLY A 336 16.51 -2.40 -41.67
CA GLY A 336 15.47 -1.67 -42.39
C GLY A 336 14.24 -1.32 -41.53
N ALA A 337 14.37 -1.36 -40.20
CA ALA A 337 13.33 -0.84 -39.29
C ALA A 337 13.47 0.69 -39.15
N LEU A 338 12.36 1.38 -38.91
CA LEU A 338 12.36 2.81 -38.58
C LEU A 338 12.90 2.99 -37.16
N LYS A 339 14.02 3.72 -37.03
CA LYS A 339 14.63 4.09 -35.75
C LYS A 339 14.15 5.50 -35.35
N LEU A 340 13.55 5.60 -34.17
CA LEU A 340 13.07 6.84 -33.58
C LEU A 340 13.77 7.07 -32.24
N ASP A 341 14.63 8.07 -32.17
CA ASP A 341 15.26 8.52 -30.92
C ASP A 341 14.46 9.69 -30.36
N TYR A 342 13.94 9.59 -29.14
CA TYR A 342 13.06 10.61 -28.56
C TYR A 342 13.43 10.96 -27.12
N ALA A 343 13.10 12.19 -26.75
CA ALA A 343 13.21 12.74 -25.42
C ALA A 343 11.89 13.43 -25.05
N ALA A 344 11.29 13.04 -23.94
CA ALA A 344 10.06 13.63 -23.41
C ALA A 344 10.20 13.94 -21.93
N ARG A 345 9.54 15.01 -21.47
CA ARG A 345 9.52 15.40 -20.06
C ARG A 345 8.18 16.02 -19.67
N ASP A 346 7.82 15.82 -18.42
CA ASP A 346 6.60 16.32 -17.78
C ASP A 346 6.82 16.54 -16.28
N ASP A 347 6.12 17.48 -15.67
CA ASP A 347 6.25 17.82 -14.25
C ASP A 347 5.59 16.78 -13.32
N TYR A 348 4.49 16.17 -13.75
CA TYR A 348 3.72 15.16 -13.01
C TYR A 348 3.81 13.73 -13.58
N GLY A 349 4.33 13.57 -14.78
CA GLY A 349 4.67 12.29 -15.39
C GLY A 349 3.89 11.99 -16.67
N LEU A 350 4.56 11.28 -17.57
CA LEU A 350 4.05 10.91 -18.89
C LEU A 350 3.19 9.64 -18.80
N THR A 351 2.01 9.64 -19.43
CA THR A 351 1.14 8.46 -19.49
C THR A 351 1.19 7.74 -20.83
N GLU A 352 1.49 8.45 -21.92
CA GLU A 352 1.52 7.87 -23.26
C GLU A 352 2.53 8.59 -24.15
N LEU A 353 3.27 7.82 -24.95
CA LEU A 353 4.15 8.32 -26.00
C LEU A 353 3.81 7.62 -27.33
N LYS A 354 3.64 8.40 -28.39
CA LYS A 354 3.31 7.91 -29.73
C LYS A 354 4.10 8.66 -30.80
N ALA A 355 4.37 7.99 -31.91
CA ALA A 355 4.80 8.62 -33.15
C ALA A 355 3.64 8.59 -34.16
N GLN A 356 3.29 9.75 -34.68
CA GLN A 356 2.31 9.95 -35.73
C GLN A 356 3.06 10.10 -37.05
N VAL A 357 2.87 9.13 -37.94
CA VAL A 357 3.48 9.12 -39.28
C VAL A 357 2.42 9.49 -40.30
N ARG A 358 2.73 10.47 -41.16
CA ARG A 358 1.87 10.91 -42.25
C ARG A 358 2.64 10.86 -43.56
N ARG A 359 1.96 10.58 -44.67
CA ARG A 359 2.58 10.66 -46.00
C ARG A 359 2.95 12.11 -46.29
N ALA A 360 4.19 12.34 -46.73
CA ALA A 360 4.57 13.66 -47.22
C ALA A 360 3.84 13.93 -48.55
N PRO A 361 3.37 15.16 -48.80
CA PRO A 361 2.83 15.51 -50.11
C PRO A 361 3.92 15.31 -51.18
N ASP A 362 3.56 14.69 -52.30
CA ASP A 362 4.51 14.40 -53.38
C ASP A 362 5.14 15.72 -53.87
N ALA A 363 6.47 15.80 -53.81
CA ALA A 363 7.24 16.90 -54.38
C ALA A 363 7.14 16.83 -55.92
N GLY A 364 6.08 17.43 -56.47
CA GLY A 364 5.80 17.39 -57.92
C GLY A 364 4.38 17.74 -58.33
N THR A 365 3.44 17.99 -57.40
CA THR A 365 2.19 18.67 -57.75
C THR A 365 2.48 20.16 -57.94
N ASP A 366 2.95 20.44 -59.14
CA ASP A 366 3.25 21.76 -59.65
C ASP A 366 2.04 22.69 -59.39
N LYS A 367 2.26 23.75 -58.61
CA LYS A 367 1.28 24.82 -58.33
C LYS A 367 0.93 25.66 -59.58
N THR A 368 1.19 25.13 -60.77
CA THR A 368 0.98 25.74 -62.09
C THR A 368 -0.30 25.25 -62.78
N ALA A 369 -0.99 24.22 -62.25
CA ALA A 369 -2.28 23.77 -62.79
C ALA A 369 -3.49 24.70 -62.44
N GLY A 370 -3.25 25.84 -61.78
CA GLY A 370 -4.30 26.80 -61.41
C GLY A 370 -4.69 27.83 -62.48
N LYS A 371 -4.12 27.77 -63.70
CA LYS A 371 -4.37 28.80 -64.74
C LYS A 371 -4.51 28.24 -66.17
N ALA A 372 -5.13 27.08 -66.36
CA ALA A 372 -5.53 26.63 -67.70
C ALA A 372 -6.65 25.57 -67.67
N ALA A 373 -7.77 25.84 -67.01
CA ALA A 373 -8.99 25.04 -67.19
C ALA A 373 -10.22 25.89 -66.90
N GLY A 374 -10.54 26.79 -67.84
CA GLY A 374 -11.87 27.36 -67.94
C GLY A 374 -12.84 26.33 -68.51
N MET A 375 -13.98 26.17 -67.83
CA MET A 375 -15.23 25.58 -68.32
C MET A 375 -15.22 24.09 -68.68
N VAL A 376 -15.31 23.23 -67.65
CA VAL A 376 -16.32 22.16 -67.62
C VAL A 376 -16.86 22.07 -66.19
N ALA A 377 -18.15 22.37 -66.02
CA ALA A 377 -18.85 22.22 -64.76
C ALA A 377 -19.19 20.75 -64.53
N GLY A 378 -18.78 20.21 -63.38
CA GLY A 378 -19.25 18.91 -62.89
C GLY A 378 -18.13 18.04 -62.34
N LYS A 379 -18.12 17.93 -61.00
CA LYS A 379 -17.29 17.04 -60.16
C LYS A 379 -15.95 17.66 -59.73
N GLU A 380 -15.99 18.36 -58.59
CA GLU A 380 -14.82 18.47 -57.72
C GLU A 380 -14.20 17.06 -57.56
N PRO A 381 -12.87 16.90 -57.69
CA PRO A 381 -12.23 15.65 -57.31
C PRO A 381 -12.57 15.42 -55.84
N ALA A 382 -13.27 14.33 -55.55
CA ALA A 382 -13.43 13.89 -54.17
C ALA A 382 -12.04 13.85 -53.52
N PRO A 383 -11.86 14.38 -52.29
CA PRO A 383 -10.58 14.29 -51.60
C PRO A 383 -10.12 12.83 -51.58
N ALA A 384 -8.87 12.58 -51.94
CA ALA A 384 -8.31 11.24 -51.91
C ALA A 384 -8.47 10.67 -50.48
N PRO A 385 -9.16 9.54 -50.29
CA PRO A 385 -9.54 9.04 -48.96
C PRO A 385 -8.34 8.74 -48.04
N ASP A 386 -7.13 8.63 -48.60
CA ASP A 386 -5.91 8.25 -47.87
C ASP A 386 -4.93 9.41 -47.61
N ALA A 387 -5.29 10.66 -47.92
CA ALA A 387 -4.44 11.82 -47.62
C ALA A 387 -4.44 12.20 -46.13
N ASP A 388 -5.51 11.84 -45.41
CA ASP A 388 -5.66 12.06 -43.96
C ASP A 388 -5.30 10.83 -43.11
N ALA A 389 -4.93 9.70 -43.75
CA ALA A 389 -4.50 8.52 -43.03
C ALA A 389 -3.23 8.83 -42.23
N MET A 390 -3.32 8.66 -40.91
CA MET A 390 -2.23 8.87 -39.96
C MET A 390 -1.96 7.55 -39.25
N LEU A 391 -0.72 7.08 -39.34
CA LEU A 391 -0.28 5.88 -38.65
C LEU A 391 0.22 6.24 -37.25
N GLU A 392 -0.42 5.70 -36.21
CA GLU A 392 0.03 5.88 -34.83
C GLU A 392 0.87 4.68 -34.38
N LEU A 393 2.10 4.95 -33.96
CA LEU A 393 3.04 3.95 -33.48
C LEU A 393 3.30 4.19 -32.00
N PRO A 394 2.98 3.23 -31.10
CA PRO A 394 3.29 3.39 -29.69
C PRO A 394 4.81 3.41 -29.47
N LEU A 395 5.27 4.29 -28.59
CA LEU A 395 6.67 4.38 -28.17
C LEU A 395 6.83 3.83 -26.75
N PRO A 396 7.91 3.08 -26.46
CA PRO A 396 8.12 2.51 -25.13
C PRO A 396 8.36 3.60 -24.07
N MET A 397 8.00 3.33 -22.82
CA MET A 397 8.28 4.24 -21.70
C MET A 397 9.09 3.52 -20.61
N PRO A 398 10.07 4.21 -19.98
CA PRO A 398 10.83 3.64 -18.88
C PRO A 398 10.01 3.65 -17.58
N GLY A 399 9.22 2.61 -17.35
CA GLY A 399 8.44 2.43 -16.12
C GLY A 399 7.05 3.06 -16.15
N ILE A 400 6.43 3.17 -14.97
CA ILE A 400 5.06 3.67 -14.80
C ILE A 400 5.13 5.17 -14.49
N ARG A 401 4.53 6.00 -15.37
CA ARG A 401 4.47 7.47 -15.25
C ARG A 401 5.83 8.16 -15.04
N PRO A 402 6.81 7.95 -15.94
CA PRO A 402 8.10 8.63 -15.81
C PRO A 402 7.95 10.13 -16.02
N LYS A 403 8.63 10.94 -15.19
CA LYS A 403 8.76 12.40 -15.40
C LYS A 403 9.64 12.75 -16.60
N GLU A 404 10.59 11.87 -16.91
CA GLU A 404 11.48 12.00 -18.05
C GLU A 404 11.60 10.66 -18.78
N ALA A 405 11.49 10.68 -20.10
CA ALA A 405 11.63 9.51 -20.95
C ALA A 405 12.64 9.79 -22.07
N HIS A 406 13.73 9.03 -22.07
CA HIS A 406 14.76 9.07 -23.11
C HIS A 406 15.00 7.65 -23.59
N SER A 407 14.69 7.36 -24.85
CA SER A 407 14.81 6.01 -25.40
C SER A 407 14.83 6.02 -26.93
N THR A 408 15.15 4.85 -27.49
CA THR A 408 15.09 4.55 -28.91
C THR A 408 13.99 3.52 -29.15
N ALA A 409 13.10 3.80 -30.09
CA ALA A 409 12.13 2.83 -30.59
C ALA A 409 12.54 2.32 -31.99
N PHE A 410 12.34 1.03 -32.22
CA PHE A 410 12.47 0.41 -33.53
C PHE A 410 11.11 -0.09 -33.98
N GLN A 411 10.61 0.41 -35.11
CA GLN A 411 9.33 0.03 -35.68
C GLN A 411 9.55 -0.60 -37.05
N ASP A 412 9.20 -1.88 -37.20
CA ASP A 412 9.28 -2.55 -38.50
C ASP A 412 8.04 -2.19 -39.33
N LEU A 413 8.26 -1.34 -40.33
CA LEU A 413 7.24 -0.89 -41.27
C LEU A 413 7.56 -1.31 -42.71
N THR A 414 8.47 -2.28 -42.88
CA THR A 414 8.93 -2.72 -44.20
C THR A 414 7.81 -3.33 -45.04
N ALA A 415 6.82 -3.96 -44.39
CA ALA A 415 5.63 -4.49 -45.05
C ALA A 415 4.54 -3.43 -45.28
N HIS A 416 4.65 -2.23 -44.68
CA HIS A 416 3.63 -1.18 -44.81
C HIS A 416 3.57 -0.65 -46.25
N PRO A 417 2.39 -0.26 -46.78
CA PRO A 417 2.28 0.31 -48.13
C PRO A 417 3.15 1.55 -48.37
N TRP A 418 3.42 2.32 -47.32
CA TRP A 418 4.28 3.51 -47.40
C TRP A 418 5.78 3.24 -47.34
N ALA A 419 6.21 1.97 -47.25
CA ALA A 419 7.62 1.62 -47.29
C ALA A 419 8.25 2.16 -48.59
N GLY A 420 9.38 2.88 -48.46
CA GLY A 420 10.08 3.51 -49.58
C GLY A 420 9.48 4.85 -50.04
N LEU A 421 8.42 5.35 -49.37
CA LEU A 421 7.81 6.65 -49.67
C LEU A 421 8.25 7.73 -48.65
N PRO A 422 8.29 9.01 -49.05
CA PRO A 422 8.56 10.10 -48.12
C PRO A 422 7.39 10.28 -47.14
N VAL A 423 7.71 10.36 -45.85
CA VAL A 423 6.77 10.56 -44.75
C VAL A 423 7.26 11.66 -43.81
N THR A 424 6.36 12.26 -43.05
CA THR A 424 6.66 13.11 -41.91
C THR A 424 6.31 12.39 -40.62
N VAL A 425 7.20 12.45 -39.63
CA VAL A 425 7.04 11.85 -38.31
C VAL A 425 6.94 12.95 -37.27
N ARG A 426 5.83 12.94 -36.53
CA ARG A 426 5.59 13.82 -35.38
C ARG A 426 5.47 12.98 -34.12
N LEU A 427 6.21 13.32 -33.09
CA LEU A 427 6.09 12.67 -31.79
C LEU A 427 5.02 13.37 -30.96
N VAL A 428 4.26 12.61 -30.21
CA VAL A 428 3.21 13.08 -29.33
C VAL A 428 3.40 12.45 -27.95
N ALA A 429 3.37 13.30 -26.92
CA ALA A 429 3.37 12.90 -25.52
C ALA A 429 2.05 13.31 -24.87
N THR A 430 1.53 12.45 -24.00
CA THR A 430 0.35 12.73 -23.18
C THR A 430 0.72 12.58 -21.71
N ASP A 431 0.30 13.53 -20.87
CA ASP A 431 0.52 13.52 -19.43
C ASP A 431 -0.65 12.82 -18.69
N GLY A 432 -0.66 12.88 -17.36
CA GLY A 432 -1.75 12.33 -16.56
C GLY A 432 -3.00 13.20 -16.46
N ALA A 433 -2.94 14.49 -16.81
CA ALA A 433 -4.07 15.39 -16.89
C ALA A 433 -4.80 15.33 -18.26
N GLY A 434 -4.23 14.61 -19.24
CA GLY A 434 -4.73 14.48 -20.61
C GLY A 434 -4.24 15.59 -21.55
N GLN A 435 -3.27 16.41 -21.13
CA GLN A 435 -2.66 17.41 -21.98
C GLN A 435 -1.70 16.73 -22.96
N THR A 436 -1.55 17.31 -24.14
CA THR A 436 -0.71 16.74 -25.20
C THR A 436 0.39 17.69 -25.65
N GLY A 437 1.61 17.17 -25.70
CA GLY A 437 2.80 17.79 -26.25
C GLY A 437 3.10 17.23 -27.62
N ARG A 438 3.57 18.07 -28.56
CA ARG A 438 3.92 17.64 -29.92
C ARG A 438 5.31 18.13 -30.29
N SER A 439 6.08 17.28 -30.96
CA SER A 439 7.37 17.65 -31.55
C SER A 439 7.21 18.40 -32.87
N GLU A 440 8.31 18.91 -33.40
CA GLU A 440 8.42 19.31 -34.80
C GLU A 440 8.28 18.10 -35.74
N ASP A 441 7.90 18.36 -37.00
CA ASP A 441 7.79 17.35 -38.05
C ASP A 441 9.17 16.99 -38.59
N ALA A 442 9.53 15.71 -38.52
CA ALA A 442 10.76 15.20 -39.10
C ALA A 442 10.47 14.43 -40.40
N ALA A 443 11.03 14.88 -41.52
CA ALA A 443 10.87 14.21 -42.81
C ALA A 443 11.86 13.03 -42.96
N ILE A 444 11.37 11.89 -43.43
CA ILE A 444 12.18 10.69 -43.71
C ILE A 444 11.54 9.89 -44.84
N THR A 445 12.34 9.25 -45.69
CA THR A 445 11.84 8.17 -46.56
C THR A 445 11.71 6.91 -45.72
N LEU A 446 10.49 6.37 -45.62
CA LEU A 446 10.24 5.22 -44.77
C LEU A 446 11.14 4.05 -45.21
N PRO A 447 11.89 3.44 -44.28
CA PRO A 447 12.71 2.28 -44.61
C PRO A 447 11.90 1.17 -45.29
N GLU A 448 12.49 0.53 -46.29
CA GLU A 448 11.85 -0.55 -47.04
C GLU A 448 12.71 -1.80 -47.08
N ARG A 449 12.05 -2.95 -47.26
CA ARG A 449 12.73 -4.21 -47.51
C ARG A 449 13.37 -4.18 -48.91
N THR A 450 14.62 -4.61 -49.00
CA THR A 450 15.30 -4.85 -50.26
C THR A 450 14.89 -6.20 -50.85
N PHE A 451 14.45 -6.21 -52.11
CA PHE A 451 14.15 -7.42 -52.89
C PHE A 451 15.28 -7.66 -53.89
N ASN A 452 15.78 -8.88 -54.00
CA ASN A 452 16.85 -9.25 -54.92
C ASN A 452 16.30 -9.81 -56.24
N HIS A 453 15.13 -10.48 -56.19
CA HIS A 453 14.50 -11.08 -57.35
C HIS A 453 13.91 -9.98 -58.27
N PRO A 454 14.24 -9.98 -59.58
CA PRO A 454 13.84 -8.90 -60.50
C PRO A 454 12.32 -8.76 -60.64
N VAL A 455 11.59 -9.87 -60.68
CA VAL A 455 10.12 -9.85 -60.72
C VAL A 455 9.51 -9.35 -59.41
N ALA A 456 10.04 -9.75 -58.24
CA ALA A 456 9.54 -9.27 -56.95
C ALA A 456 9.73 -7.76 -56.83
N ARG A 457 10.90 -7.23 -57.23
CA ARG A 457 11.15 -5.78 -57.34
C ARG A 457 10.13 -5.10 -58.26
N ALA A 458 9.87 -5.65 -59.43
CA ALA A 458 8.92 -5.07 -60.38
C ALA A 458 7.49 -5.01 -59.82
N ILE A 459 7.06 -6.06 -59.10
CA ILE A 459 5.76 -6.11 -58.41
C ILE A 459 5.68 -5.06 -57.29
N ILE A 460 6.74 -4.90 -56.50
CA ILE A 460 6.80 -3.90 -55.42
C ILE A 460 6.81 -2.47 -55.97
N GLU A 461 7.46 -2.22 -57.10
CA GLU A 461 7.35 -0.92 -57.79
C GLU A 461 5.90 -0.65 -58.23
N GLN A 462 5.20 -1.66 -58.75
CA GLN A 462 3.77 -1.52 -59.07
C GLN A 462 2.93 -1.23 -57.81
N ARG A 463 3.24 -1.88 -56.68
CA ARG A 463 2.60 -1.61 -55.39
C ARG A 463 2.81 -0.15 -54.97
N LYS A 464 4.03 0.39 -55.08
CA LYS A 464 4.34 1.80 -54.76
C LYS A 464 3.58 2.77 -55.66
N ILE A 465 3.52 2.50 -56.97
CA ILE A 465 2.76 3.32 -57.92
C ILE A 465 1.28 3.34 -57.53
N LEU A 466 0.72 2.17 -57.20
CA LEU A 466 -0.66 2.03 -56.72
C LEU A 466 -0.89 2.77 -55.39
N THR A 467 0.09 2.80 -54.49
CA THR A 467 -0.01 3.56 -53.22
C THR A 467 0.02 5.06 -53.43
N ARG A 468 0.82 5.58 -54.37
CA ARG A 468 0.88 7.03 -54.67
C ARG A 468 -0.37 7.51 -55.40
N ARG A 469 -0.84 6.72 -56.38
CA ARG A 469 -1.97 7.07 -57.25
C ARG A 469 -3.00 5.94 -57.31
N PRO A 470 -3.76 5.69 -56.21
CA PRO A 470 -4.68 4.55 -56.11
C PRO A 470 -5.70 4.43 -57.24
N GLN A 471 -6.18 5.55 -57.76
CA GLN A 471 -7.21 5.57 -58.80
C GLN A 471 -6.63 5.71 -60.21
N GLU A 472 -5.71 6.65 -60.42
CA GLU A 472 -5.17 6.94 -61.75
C GLU A 472 -4.27 5.84 -62.30
N SER A 473 -3.55 5.11 -61.43
CA SER A 473 -2.55 4.14 -61.88
C SER A 473 -3.07 2.71 -62.12
N ARG A 474 -4.38 2.46 -61.92
CA ARG A 474 -4.95 1.10 -61.95
C ARG A 474 -4.72 0.39 -63.30
N VAL A 475 -4.94 1.12 -64.41
CA VAL A 475 -4.77 0.60 -65.78
C VAL A 475 -3.30 0.30 -66.07
N ASP A 476 -2.40 1.21 -65.69
CA ASP A 476 -0.97 1.06 -65.94
C ASP A 476 -0.38 -0.09 -65.13
N VAL A 477 -0.76 -0.19 -63.84
CA VAL A 477 -0.35 -1.29 -62.96
C VAL A 477 -0.90 -2.63 -63.48
N ALA A 478 -2.16 -2.69 -63.89
CA ALA A 478 -2.73 -3.91 -64.47
C ALA A 478 -2.01 -4.34 -65.75
N ARG A 479 -1.63 -3.40 -66.63
CA ARG A 479 -0.84 -3.68 -67.83
C ARG A 479 0.53 -4.25 -67.48
N ALA A 480 1.25 -3.61 -66.54
CA ALA A 480 2.56 -4.06 -66.10
C ALA A 480 2.50 -5.47 -65.50
N LEU A 481 1.51 -5.76 -64.65
CA LEU A 481 1.30 -7.10 -64.08
C LEU A 481 0.96 -8.13 -65.17
N ALA A 482 0.19 -7.75 -66.19
CA ALA A 482 -0.13 -8.64 -67.31
C ALA A 482 1.13 -9.03 -68.09
N GLU A 483 2.03 -8.07 -68.37
CA GLU A 483 3.30 -8.31 -69.05
C GLU A 483 4.25 -9.21 -68.25
N ILE A 484 4.30 -9.04 -66.91
CA ILE A 484 5.06 -9.92 -66.02
C ILE A 484 4.47 -11.33 -66.05
N SER A 485 3.15 -11.46 -65.87
CA SER A 485 2.46 -12.76 -65.81
C SER A 485 2.59 -13.58 -67.10
N ALA A 486 2.75 -12.92 -68.25
CA ALA A 486 2.88 -13.54 -69.56
C ALA A 486 4.23 -14.28 -69.78
N ARG A 487 5.19 -14.17 -68.84
CA ARG A 487 6.51 -14.81 -68.93
C ARG A 487 6.75 -15.76 -67.74
N PRO A 488 6.18 -16.99 -67.74
CA PRO A 488 6.28 -17.94 -66.61
C PRO A 488 7.70 -18.22 -66.11
N GLY A 489 8.66 -18.35 -67.02
CA GLY A 489 10.06 -18.60 -66.66
C GLY A 489 10.72 -17.47 -65.85
N SER A 490 10.13 -16.27 -65.81
CA SER A 490 10.67 -15.14 -65.03
C SER A 490 10.39 -15.22 -63.54
N TYR A 491 9.44 -16.04 -63.10
CA TYR A 491 9.06 -16.24 -61.69
C TYR A 491 9.02 -17.73 -61.30
N GLY A 492 9.86 -18.54 -61.95
CA GLY A 492 9.99 -19.97 -61.63
C GLY A 492 8.76 -20.82 -61.96
N GLU A 493 7.92 -20.38 -62.90
CA GLU A 493 6.68 -21.07 -63.31
C GLU A 493 5.69 -21.31 -62.15
N ASP A 494 5.77 -20.51 -61.08
CA ASP A 494 4.87 -20.62 -59.93
C ASP A 494 3.43 -20.27 -60.31
N ILE A 495 2.57 -21.29 -60.31
CA ILE A 495 1.14 -21.19 -60.67
C ILE A 495 0.38 -20.23 -59.74
N VAL A 496 0.72 -20.22 -58.46
CA VAL A 496 0.04 -19.34 -57.49
C VAL A 496 0.46 -17.90 -57.72
N ALA A 497 1.74 -17.63 -57.99
CA ALA A 497 2.19 -16.29 -58.37
C ALA A 497 1.49 -15.80 -59.64
N PHE A 498 1.34 -16.68 -60.65
CA PHE A 498 0.56 -16.39 -61.85
C PHE A 498 -0.90 -16.05 -61.53
N LEU A 499 -1.59 -16.90 -60.77
CA LEU A 499 -2.99 -16.70 -60.39
C LEU A 499 -3.18 -15.43 -59.54
N SER A 500 -2.27 -15.12 -58.63
CA SER A 500 -2.29 -13.89 -57.83
C SER A 500 -2.16 -12.65 -58.70
N MET A 501 -1.23 -12.63 -59.66
CA MET A 501 -1.11 -11.54 -60.63
C MET A 501 -2.36 -11.40 -61.50
N ARG A 502 -2.92 -12.51 -62.02
CA ARG A 502 -4.17 -12.49 -62.80
C ARG A 502 -5.36 -11.99 -61.99
N THR A 503 -5.45 -12.39 -60.73
CA THR A 503 -6.48 -11.90 -59.79
C THR A 503 -6.31 -10.41 -59.51
N ALA A 504 -5.08 -9.95 -59.30
CA ALA A 504 -4.79 -8.53 -59.12
C ALA A 504 -5.19 -7.71 -60.35
N ILE A 505 -4.85 -8.17 -61.57
CA ILE A 505 -5.24 -7.54 -62.84
C ILE A 505 -6.76 -7.46 -62.95
N ALA A 506 -7.47 -8.57 -62.73
CA ALA A 506 -8.92 -8.61 -62.81
C ALA A 506 -9.58 -7.63 -61.82
N ARG A 507 -9.12 -7.61 -60.58
CA ARG A 507 -9.62 -6.67 -59.55
C ARG A 507 -9.32 -5.22 -59.90
N LEU A 508 -8.12 -4.90 -60.38
CA LEU A 508 -7.77 -3.54 -60.81
C LEU A 508 -8.65 -3.02 -61.95
N MET A 509 -9.11 -3.92 -62.84
CA MET A 509 -9.94 -3.58 -64.00
C MET A 509 -11.44 -3.58 -63.72
N LEU A 510 -11.92 -4.57 -62.96
CA LEU A 510 -13.35 -4.79 -62.73
C LEU A 510 -13.87 -4.04 -61.51
N ASP A 511 -13.03 -3.84 -60.49
CA ASP A 511 -13.41 -3.15 -59.25
C ASP A 511 -12.69 -1.80 -59.15
N GLN A 512 -13.47 -0.73 -59.33
CA GLN A 512 -12.99 0.67 -59.29
C GLN A 512 -13.18 1.31 -57.90
N SER A 513 -13.59 0.54 -56.89
CA SER A 513 -13.73 1.06 -55.52
C SER A 513 -12.36 1.47 -54.94
N ALA A 514 -12.36 2.46 -54.03
CA ALA A 514 -11.17 2.78 -53.25
C ALA A 514 -10.83 1.67 -52.23
N GLU A 515 -11.84 0.99 -51.70
CA GLU A 515 -11.72 -0.05 -50.68
C GLU A 515 -10.98 -1.31 -51.13
N SER A 516 -10.91 -1.57 -52.44
CA SER A 516 -10.18 -2.71 -53.00
C SER A 516 -8.66 -2.52 -53.05
N VAL A 517 -8.17 -1.28 -52.93
CA VAL A 517 -6.75 -0.95 -53.09
C VAL A 517 -5.88 -1.55 -51.97
N PRO A 518 -6.23 -1.46 -50.67
CA PRO A 518 -5.44 -2.10 -49.61
C PRO A 518 -5.28 -3.60 -49.80
N ALA A 519 -6.35 -4.31 -50.17
CA ALA A 519 -6.32 -5.74 -50.43
C ALA A 519 -5.43 -6.11 -51.63
N LEU A 520 -5.42 -5.26 -52.67
CA LEU A 520 -4.51 -5.39 -53.81
C LEU A 520 -3.06 -5.15 -53.41
N GLN A 521 -2.78 -4.11 -52.63
CA GLN A 521 -1.43 -3.82 -52.15
C GLN A 521 -0.87 -4.97 -51.29
N GLN A 522 -1.71 -5.60 -50.49
CA GLN A 522 -1.37 -6.79 -49.71
C GLN A 522 -1.09 -7.99 -50.62
N LEU A 523 -1.97 -8.26 -51.60
CA LEU A 523 -1.78 -9.36 -52.56
C LEU A 523 -0.46 -9.21 -53.36
N LEU A 524 -0.13 -7.99 -53.81
CA LEU A 524 1.12 -7.72 -54.51
C LEU A 524 2.34 -7.94 -53.61
N TRP A 525 2.26 -7.53 -52.34
CA TRP A 525 3.32 -7.77 -51.35
C TRP A 525 3.55 -9.26 -51.12
N GLU A 526 2.50 -10.04 -50.88
CA GLU A 526 2.58 -11.49 -50.68
C GLU A 526 3.10 -12.21 -51.92
N THR A 527 2.67 -11.77 -53.10
CA THR A 527 3.16 -12.33 -54.38
C THR A 527 4.65 -12.05 -54.55
N ALA A 528 5.12 -10.85 -54.21
CA ALA A 528 6.54 -10.51 -54.26
C ALA A 528 7.36 -11.33 -53.25
N LEU A 529 6.87 -11.51 -52.02
CA LEU A 529 7.51 -12.36 -51.02
C LEU A 529 7.60 -13.82 -51.47
N ARG A 530 6.53 -14.36 -52.06
CA ARG A 530 6.52 -15.73 -52.57
C ARG A 530 7.55 -15.95 -53.67
N ILE A 531 7.72 -14.97 -54.55
CA ILE A 531 8.72 -15.05 -55.64
C ILE A 531 10.15 -14.88 -55.11
N GLU A 532 10.36 -14.04 -54.09
CA GLU A 532 11.68 -13.80 -53.49
C GLU A 532 12.13 -14.97 -52.60
N ASP A 533 11.28 -15.37 -51.66
CA ASP A 533 11.63 -16.26 -50.54
C ASP A 533 11.03 -17.67 -50.69
N GLY A 534 10.22 -17.93 -51.72
CA GLY A 534 9.47 -19.17 -51.91
C GLY A 534 8.20 -19.26 -51.05
N GLY A 535 7.34 -20.26 -51.34
CA GLY A 535 6.07 -20.48 -50.61
C GLY A 535 6.24 -20.80 -49.12
N LEU A 536 7.35 -21.43 -48.73
CA LEU A 536 7.63 -21.81 -47.34
C LEU A 536 7.79 -20.60 -46.41
N SER A 537 8.48 -19.55 -46.86
CA SER A 537 8.76 -18.37 -46.04
C SER A 537 7.49 -17.55 -45.75
N LEU A 538 6.54 -17.55 -46.70
CA LEU A 538 5.22 -16.95 -46.49
C LEU A 538 4.40 -17.76 -45.48
N ALA A 539 4.39 -19.08 -45.59
CA ALA A 539 3.68 -19.96 -44.66
C ALA A 539 4.28 -19.91 -43.24
N GLU A 540 5.60 -19.80 -43.11
CA GLU A 540 6.27 -19.59 -41.81
C GLU A 540 5.86 -18.26 -41.18
N LYS A 541 5.76 -17.19 -41.98
CA LYS A 541 5.31 -15.89 -41.48
C LYS A 541 3.85 -15.95 -41.02
N ASP A 542 2.96 -16.51 -41.83
CA ASP A 542 1.53 -16.64 -41.50
C ASP A 542 1.34 -17.42 -40.19
N LEU A 543 2.13 -18.49 -39.98
CA LEU A 543 2.14 -19.27 -38.75
C LEU A 543 2.56 -18.41 -37.55
N ARG A 544 3.68 -17.70 -37.63
CA ARG A 544 4.14 -16.80 -36.54
C ARG A 544 3.14 -15.68 -36.23
N ASP A 545 2.53 -15.09 -37.26
CA ASP A 545 1.54 -14.03 -37.09
C ASP A 545 0.28 -14.57 -36.39
N ALA A 546 -0.17 -15.77 -36.73
CA ALA A 546 -1.29 -16.44 -36.07
C ALA A 546 -0.97 -16.79 -34.61
N GLU A 547 0.22 -17.35 -34.33
CA GLU A 547 0.70 -17.61 -32.97
C GLU A 547 0.72 -16.35 -32.11
N LYS A 548 1.24 -15.24 -32.66
CA LYS A 548 1.32 -13.96 -31.95
C LYS A 548 -0.07 -13.41 -31.61
N ARG A 549 -1.01 -13.41 -32.58
CA ARG A 549 -2.38 -12.94 -32.33
C ARG A 549 -3.10 -13.78 -31.28
N LEU A 550 -2.93 -15.11 -31.32
CA LEU A 550 -3.50 -16.00 -30.31
C LEU A 550 -2.88 -15.74 -28.93
N SER A 551 -1.56 -15.57 -28.84
CA SER A 551 -0.88 -15.20 -27.58
C SER A 551 -1.41 -13.89 -27.01
N GLU A 552 -1.52 -12.85 -27.83
CA GLU A 552 -2.04 -11.54 -27.39
C GLU A 552 -3.50 -11.62 -26.93
N ALA A 553 -4.32 -12.42 -27.62
CA ALA A 553 -5.72 -12.64 -27.23
C ALA A 553 -5.84 -13.39 -25.90
N LEU A 554 -4.98 -14.39 -25.67
CA LEU A 554 -4.90 -15.11 -24.39
C LEU A 554 -4.44 -14.19 -23.24
N ASP A 555 -3.52 -13.25 -23.51
CA ASP A 555 -3.05 -12.28 -22.50
C ASP A 555 -4.09 -11.19 -22.19
N LYS A 556 -4.84 -10.75 -23.20
CA LYS A 556 -5.90 -9.72 -23.05
C LYS A 556 -7.24 -10.29 -22.58
N ASN A 557 -7.31 -11.59 -22.27
CA ASN A 557 -8.55 -12.26 -21.87
C ASN A 557 -9.70 -12.11 -22.88
N ALA A 558 -9.39 -12.25 -24.17
CA ALA A 558 -10.36 -12.17 -25.28
C ALA A 558 -11.56 -13.12 -25.10
N THR A 559 -12.64 -12.86 -25.84
CA THR A 559 -13.86 -13.69 -25.77
C THR A 559 -13.62 -15.09 -26.34
N ASP A 560 -14.42 -16.07 -25.92
CA ASP A 560 -14.24 -17.46 -26.36
C ASP A 560 -14.49 -17.62 -27.88
N GLU A 561 -15.37 -16.79 -28.46
CA GLU A 561 -15.59 -16.73 -29.91
C GLU A 561 -14.35 -16.23 -30.67
N GLU A 562 -13.70 -15.18 -30.18
CA GLU A 562 -12.45 -14.66 -30.77
C GLU A 562 -11.31 -15.68 -30.63
N LEU A 563 -11.20 -16.35 -29.49
CA LEU A 563 -10.20 -17.39 -29.25
C LEU A 563 -10.38 -18.58 -30.20
N ASN A 564 -11.62 -19.05 -30.41
CA ASN A 564 -11.90 -20.15 -31.34
C ASN A 564 -11.49 -19.77 -32.77
N ARG A 565 -11.86 -18.56 -33.23
CA ARG A 565 -11.47 -18.07 -34.56
C ARG A 565 -9.95 -18.01 -34.72
N LEU A 566 -9.23 -17.50 -33.72
CA LEU A 566 -7.76 -17.42 -33.77
C LEU A 566 -7.09 -18.80 -33.74
N MET A 567 -7.68 -19.77 -33.05
CA MET A 567 -7.22 -21.16 -33.09
C MET A 567 -7.43 -21.81 -34.46
N ASP A 568 -8.55 -21.53 -35.12
CA ASP A 568 -8.80 -21.99 -36.50
C ASP A 568 -7.80 -21.35 -37.49
N GLU A 569 -7.51 -20.06 -37.31
CA GLU A 569 -6.48 -19.35 -38.10
C GLU A 569 -5.08 -19.97 -37.88
N LEU A 570 -4.72 -20.30 -36.63
CA LEU A 570 -3.46 -20.97 -36.31
C LEU A 570 -3.36 -22.36 -36.95
N GLN A 571 -4.42 -23.16 -36.86
CA GLN A 571 -4.48 -24.49 -37.47
C GLN A 571 -4.28 -24.40 -39.00
N ALA A 572 -5.02 -23.50 -39.66
CA ALA A 572 -4.91 -23.30 -41.10
C ALA A 572 -3.50 -22.82 -41.52
N ALA A 573 -2.86 -21.97 -40.72
CA ALA A 573 -1.49 -21.52 -40.98
C ALA A 573 -0.46 -22.65 -40.79
N LEU A 574 -0.65 -23.49 -39.77
CA LEU A 574 0.20 -24.65 -39.51
C LEU A 574 0.10 -25.68 -40.64
N ASP A 575 -1.11 -25.99 -41.12
CA ASP A 575 -1.30 -26.91 -42.24
C ASP A 575 -0.59 -26.42 -43.50
N LYS A 576 -0.74 -25.13 -43.83
CA LYS A 576 -0.02 -24.51 -44.96
C LYS A 576 1.50 -24.59 -44.80
N PHE A 577 2.02 -24.41 -43.58
CA PHE A 577 3.45 -24.50 -43.30
C PHE A 577 3.99 -25.92 -43.53
N LEU A 578 3.28 -26.94 -43.03
CA LEU A 578 3.64 -28.35 -43.23
C LEU A 578 3.58 -28.74 -44.71
N ASP A 579 2.54 -28.32 -45.43
CA ASP A 579 2.42 -28.59 -46.87
C ASP A 579 3.55 -27.92 -47.67
N ALA A 580 3.90 -26.67 -47.34
CA ALA A 580 5.00 -25.95 -47.98
C ALA A 580 6.37 -26.58 -47.67
N MET A 581 6.54 -27.14 -46.46
CA MET A 581 7.75 -27.87 -46.07
C MET A 581 7.87 -29.19 -46.84
N GLU A 582 6.78 -29.94 -46.97
CA GLU A 582 6.71 -31.18 -47.74
C GLU A 582 7.02 -30.93 -49.21
N GLN A 583 6.45 -29.88 -49.81
CA GLN A 583 6.76 -29.47 -51.18
C GLN A 583 8.24 -29.13 -51.36
N ARG A 584 8.86 -28.38 -50.45
CA ARG A 584 10.30 -28.09 -50.50
C ARG A 584 11.14 -29.36 -50.42
N MET A 585 10.72 -30.33 -49.61
CA MET A 585 11.40 -31.62 -49.50
C MET A 585 11.29 -32.44 -50.79
N LEU A 586 10.11 -32.49 -51.41
CA LEU A 586 9.87 -33.15 -52.70
C LEU A 586 10.65 -32.48 -53.84
N GLU A 587 10.73 -31.15 -53.87
CA GLU A 587 11.53 -30.41 -54.84
C GLU A 587 13.03 -30.64 -54.67
N ALA A 588 13.53 -30.68 -53.42
CA ALA A 588 14.93 -31.02 -53.14
C ALA A 588 15.27 -32.43 -53.63
N LEU A 589 14.34 -33.39 -53.46
CA LEU A 589 14.46 -34.76 -53.96
C LEU A 589 14.49 -34.82 -55.50
N GLN A 590 13.66 -34.01 -56.17
CA GLN A 590 13.62 -33.91 -57.64
C GLN A 590 14.85 -33.22 -58.22
N ARG A 591 15.47 -32.28 -57.50
CA ARG A 591 16.74 -31.64 -57.90
C ARG A 591 17.98 -32.52 -57.65
N GLY A 592 17.80 -33.72 -57.09
CA GLY A 592 18.90 -34.65 -56.80
C GLY A 592 19.81 -34.19 -55.66
N GLU A 593 19.34 -33.29 -54.78
CA GLU A 593 20.05 -32.96 -53.56
C GLU A 593 20.02 -34.16 -52.60
N LYS A 594 21.18 -34.47 -52.00
CA LYS A 594 21.27 -35.53 -50.98
C LYS A 594 20.55 -35.05 -49.73
N LEU A 595 19.35 -35.59 -49.46
CA LEU A 595 18.72 -35.38 -48.17
C LEU A 595 19.66 -35.89 -47.07
N PRO A 596 19.77 -35.17 -45.94
CA PRO A 596 20.32 -35.74 -44.72
C PRO A 596 19.57 -37.05 -44.44
N THR A 597 20.29 -38.16 -44.28
CA THR A 597 19.67 -39.43 -43.89
C THR A 597 19.02 -39.25 -42.53
N VAL A 598 17.69 -39.10 -42.52
CA VAL A 598 16.90 -39.01 -41.30
C VAL A 598 17.03 -40.34 -40.57
N PRO A 599 17.54 -40.37 -39.32
CA PRO A 599 17.55 -41.58 -38.52
C PRO A 599 16.13 -42.13 -38.38
N PRO A 600 15.91 -43.45 -38.34
CA PRO A 600 14.56 -44.04 -38.24
C PRO A 600 13.76 -43.54 -37.02
N GLN A 601 14.46 -43.06 -35.97
CA GLN A 601 13.86 -42.44 -34.78
C GLN A 601 13.30 -41.03 -35.02
N MET A 602 13.88 -40.26 -35.95
CA MET A 602 13.35 -38.95 -36.37
C MET A 602 12.26 -39.09 -37.43
N ALA A 603 12.29 -40.14 -38.25
CA ALA A 603 11.21 -40.44 -39.20
C ALA A 603 9.89 -40.78 -38.47
N ASP A 604 9.96 -41.45 -37.32
CA ASP A 604 8.79 -41.70 -36.45
C ASP A 604 8.20 -40.39 -35.89
N GLN A 605 9.06 -39.44 -35.49
CA GLN A 605 8.68 -38.09 -35.03
C GLN A 605 8.21 -37.15 -36.15
N MET A 606 8.54 -37.43 -37.42
CA MET A 606 8.02 -36.66 -38.55
C MET A 606 6.53 -36.99 -38.85
N THR A 607 5.95 -38.01 -38.20
CA THR A 607 4.53 -38.40 -38.31
C THR A 607 3.60 -37.57 -37.40
N ASP A 608 4.12 -36.57 -36.69
CA ASP A 608 3.44 -35.77 -35.65
C ASP A 608 2.37 -34.77 -36.14
N ARG A 609 1.88 -34.87 -37.39
CA ARG A 609 0.81 -33.98 -37.92
C ARG A 609 -0.48 -34.12 -37.10
N ASN A 610 -0.79 -35.33 -36.64
CA ASN A 610 -1.95 -35.60 -35.78
C ASN A 610 -1.76 -35.12 -34.35
N ASP A 611 -0.54 -35.18 -33.81
CA ASP A 611 -0.24 -34.78 -32.43
C ASP A 611 -0.30 -33.25 -32.28
N LEU A 612 0.17 -32.51 -33.28
CA LEU A 612 0.04 -31.06 -33.36
C LEU A 612 -1.42 -30.61 -33.42
N GLN A 613 -2.27 -31.31 -34.19
CA GLN A 613 -3.72 -31.03 -34.23
C GLN A 613 -4.38 -31.31 -32.87
N GLN A 614 -4.02 -32.41 -32.20
CA GLN A 614 -4.52 -32.72 -30.86
C GLN A 614 -4.09 -31.67 -29.82
N MET A 615 -2.90 -31.08 -29.95
CA MET A 615 -2.47 -29.99 -29.06
C MET A 615 -3.33 -28.74 -29.21
N ILE A 616 -3.70 -28.38 -30.44
CA ILE A 616 -4.61 -27.24 -30.72
C ILE A 616 -6.01 -27.53 -30.18
N ASP A 617 -6.54 -28.75 -30.37
CA ASP A 617 -7.85 -29.13 -29.85
C ASP A 617 -7.91 -29.13 -28.31
N ARG A 618 -6.85 -29.62 -27.65
CA ARG A 618 -6.73 -29.51 -26.17
C ARG A 618 -6.64 -28.07 -25.72
N MET A 619 -5.91 -27.23 -26.46
CA MET A 619 -5.83 -25.79 -26.18
C MET A 619 -7.21 -25.13 -26.27
N ARG A 620 -8.03 -25.53 -27.26
CA ARG A 620 -9.43 -25.10 -27.41
C ARG A 620 -10.28 -25.49 -26.22
N GLU A 621 -10.19 -26.74 -25.76
CA GLU A 621 -10.91 -27.21 -24.58
C GLU A 621 -10.47 -26.49 -23.28
N MET A 622 -9.17 -26.26 -23.10
CA MET A 622 -8.65 -25.52 -21.93
C MET A 622 -9.05 -24.05 -21.94
N ALA A 623 -9.06 -23.41 -23.11
CA ALA A 623 -9.52 -22.03 -23.25
C ALA A 623 -11.02 -21.89 -22.89
N GLN A 624 -11.85 -22.84 -23.34
CA GLN A 624 -13.30 -22.87 -23.09
C GLN A 624 -13.67 -23.24 -21.64
N THR A 625 -12.85 -24.07 -20.98
CA THR A 625 -13.06 -24.45 -19.57
C THR A 625 -12.52 -23.40 -18.58
N GLY A 626 -12.05 -22.25 -19.07
CA GLY A 626 -11.53 -21.14 -18.27
C GLY A 626 -10.07 -21.29 -17.83
N SER A 627 -9.36 -22.33 -18.30
CA SER A 627 -7.96 -22.61 -17.99
C SER A 627 -7.00 -21.92 -18.97
N ARG A 628 -7.12 -20.59 -19.11
CA ARG A 628 -6.36 -19.78 -20.09
C ARG A 628 -4.85 -19.77 -19.85
N ASP A 629 -4.41 -19.95 -18.60
CA ASP A 629 -2.99 -20.12 -18.26
C ASP A 629 -2.40 -21.41 -18.83
N ALA A 630 -3.18 -22.50 -18.83
CA ALA A 630 -2.74 -23.78 -19.40
C ALA A 630 -2.69 -23.73 -20.94
N ALA A 631 -3.62 -23.01 -21.56
CA ALA A 631 -3.59 -22.73 -23.00
C ALA A 631 -2.31 -21.95 -23.39
N ARG A 632 -1.88 -20.96 -22.59
CA ARG A 632 -0.62 -20.23 -22.80
C ARG A 632 0.60 -21.13 -22.72
N GLN A 633 0.63 -22.06 -21.76
CA GLN A 633 1.72 -23.03 -21.63
C GLN A 633 1.81 -23.94 -22.87
N MET A 634 0.67 -24.44 -23.37
CA MET A 634 0.65 -25.27 -24.58
C MET A 634 1.10 -24.50 -25.82
N LEU A 635 0.72 -23.22 -25.97
CA LEU A 635 1.19 -22.39 -27.08
C LEU A 635 2.72 -22.20 -27.03
N SER A 636 3.29 -22.01 -25.84
CA SER A 636 4.74 -21.95 -25.67
C SER A 636 5.46 -23.27 -25.98
N GLN A 637 4.82 -24.41 -25.68
CA GLN A 637 5.35 -25.73 -25.99
C GLN A 637 5.33 -26.00 -27.51
N LEU A 638 4.27 -25.56 -28.19
CA LEU A 638 4.17 -25.62 -29.65
C LEU A 638 5.29 -24.80 -30.31
N GLN A 639 5.53 -23.57 -29.84
CA GLN A 639 6.61 -22.72 -30.32
C GLN A 639 7.99 -23.38 -30.13
N GLN A 640 8.24 -23.99 -28.97
CA GLN A 640 9.49 -24.71 -28.70
C GLN A 640 9.67 -25.90 -29.65
N MET A 641 8.61 -26.66 -29.91
CA MET A 641 8.68 -27.79 -30.84
C MET A 641 9.02 -27.34 -32.25
N LEU A 642 8.37 -26.28 -32.74
CA LEU A 642 8.62 -25.70 -34.07
C LEU A 642 10.04 -25.12 -34.19
N GLU A 643 10.53 -24.45 -33.15
CA GLU A 643 11.90 -23.93 -33.09
C GLU A 643 12.95 -25.07 -33.05
N ASN A 644 12.67 -26.13 -32.31
CA ASN A 644 13.51 -27.32 -32.24
C ASN A 644 13.56 -28.09 -33.56
N MET A 645 12.43 -28.16 -34.28
CA MET A 645 12.35 -28.77 -35.61
C MET A 645 13.17 -27.98 -36.64
N ARG A 646 13.13 -26.63 -36.55
CA ARG A 646 13.94 -25.74 -37.39
C ARG A 646 15.45 -25.85 -37.09
N SER A 647 15.82 -25.92 -35.82
CA SER A 647 17.21 -25.94 -35.37
C SER A 647 17.86 -27.32 -35.46
N GLY A 648 17.09 -28.39 -35.26
CA GLY A 648 17.53 -29.79 -35.40
C GLY A 648 18.06 -30.13 -36.79
N ALA A 649 17.51 -29.51 -37.84
CA ALA A 649 18.02 -29.65 -39.21
C ALA A 649 19.40 -29.01 -39.43
N MET A 650 19.81 -28.04 -38.60
CA MET A 650 21.08 -27.31 -38.71
C MET A 650 22.18 -27.84 -37.77
N ALA A 651 21.82 -28.41 -36.61
CA ALA A 651 22.78 -28.89 -35.62
C ALA A 651 23.65 -30.06 -36.11
N GLN A 652 23.14 -30.89 -37.02
CA GLN A 652 23.87 -32.06 -37.53
C GLN A 652 25.01 -31.71 -38.51
N MET A 653 24.99 -30.51 -39.11
CA MET A 653 26.05 -30.09 -40.04
C MET A 653 27.33 -29.65 -39.32
N ASN A 654 27.28 -29.32 -38.03
CA ASN A 654 28.43 -28.79 -37.28
C ASN A 654 29.08 -29.78 -36.30
N GLN A 655 28.60 -31.04 -36.23
CA GLN A 655 29.04 -32.00 -35.21
C GLN A 655 30.16 -32.95 -35.66
N GLN A 656 30.68 -32.79 -36.89
CA GLN A 656 31.69 -33.71 -37.42
C GLN A 656 33.14 -33.36 -37.00
N ASN A 657 33.37 -32.32 -36.18
CA ASN A 657 34.72 -31.94 -35.80
C ASN A 657 34.86 -31.56 -34.31
N GLY A 658 35.26 -32.54 -33.48
CA GLY A 658 36.02 -32.30 -32.24
C GLY A 658 35.36 -32.67 -30.90
N GLY A 659 36.01 -33.55 -30.12
CA GLY A 659 35.96 -33.48 -28.65
C GLY A 659 35.43 -34.69 -27.87
N GLN A 660 36.03 -35.87 -28.01
CA GLN A 660 35.70 -37.08 -27.20
C GLN A 660 35.93 -36.89 -25.68
N GLN A 661 36.67 -35.85 -25.27
CA GLN A 661 36.93 -35.48 -23.87
C GLN A 661 35.83 -34.60 -23.25
N GLN A 662 34.92 -34.04 -24.05
CA GLN A 662 33.86 -33.13 -23.59
C GLN A 662 32.59 -33.86 -23.13
N ASN A 663 32.36 -35.09 -23.59
CA ASN A 663 31.20 -35.89 -23.20
C ASN A 663 31.28 -36.42 -21.75
N GLN A 664 32.48 -36.74 -21.24
CA GLN A 664 32.65 -37.35 -19.92
C GLN A 664 32.32 -36.40 -18.76
N SER A 665 32.67 -35.11 -18.89
CA SER A 665 32.33 -34.09 -17.89
C SER A 665 30.83 -33.77 -17.86
N TRP A 666 30.14 -33.95 -18.99
CA TRP A 666 28.68 -33.80 -19.09
C TRP A 666 27.93 -34.94 -18.40
N GLU A 667 28.40 -36.18 -18.54
CA GLU A 667 27.83 -37.35 -17.87
C GLU A 667 27.92 -37.23 -16.34
N MET A 668 29.01 -36.65 -15.81
CA MET A 668 29.20 -36.45 -14.36
C MET A 668 28.23 -35.43 -13.78
N MET A 669 27.98 -34.32 -14.50
CA MET A 669 26.99 -33.30 -14.10
C MET A 669 25.56 -33.86 -14.09
N GLN A 670 25.22 -34.72 -15.05
CA GLN A 670 23.92 -35.40 -15.07
C GLN A 670 23.73 -36.36 -13.89
N GLN A 671 24.77 -37.09 -13.49
CA GLN A 671 24.72 -37.98 -12.31
C GLN A 671 24.54 -37.20 -11.01
N LEU A 672 25.21 -36.06 -10.86
CA LEU A 672 25.07 -35.18 -9.68
C LEU A 672 23.69 -34.51 -9.64
N GLN A 673 23.13 -34.11 -10.78
CA GLN A 673 21.77 -33.59 -10.86
C GLN A 673 20.72 -34.65 -10.49
N LYS A 674 20.90 -35.90 -10.95
CA LYS A 674 20.02 -37.01 -10.61
C LYS A 674 20.04 -37.34 -9.11
N LEU A 675 21.22 -37.30 -8.48
CA LEU A 675 21.38 -37.46 -7.03
C LEU A 675 20.63 -36.37 -6.25
N THR A 676 20.76 -35.11 -6.67
CA THR A 676 20.06 -33.98 -6.05
C THR A 676 18.53 -34.13 -6.15
N GLN A 677 18.02 -34.57 -7.31
CA GLN A 677 16.58 -34.84 -7.47
C GLN A 677 16.08 -35.96 -6.56
N GLN A 678 16.84 -37.05 -6.43
CA GLN A 678 16.48 -38.18 -5.56
C GLN A 678 16.55 -37.81 -4.07
N GLN A 679 17.54 -37.01 -3.68
CA GLN A 679 17.67 -36.51 -2.31
C GLN A 679 16.51 -35.57 -1.93
N GLN A 680 16.03 -34.73 -2.87
CA GLN A 680 14.86 -33.87 -2.65
C GLN A 680 13.57 -34.68 -2.46
N GLN A 681 13.35 -35.71 -3.29
CA GLN A 681 12.20 -36.60 -3.14
C GLN A 681 12.17 -37.32 -1.79
N LEU A 682 13.36 -37.69 -1.27
CA LEU A 682 13.48 -38.36 0.03
C LEU A 682 13.30 -37.39 1.21
N LEU A 683 13.76 -36.14 1.08
CA LEU A 683 13.50 -35.05 2.04
C LEU A 683 11.99 -34.78 2.16
N ASP A 684 11.28 -34.67 1.03
CA ASP A 684 9.83 -34.44 1.01
C ASP A 684 9.05 -35.57 1.69
N GLN A 685 9.48 -36.82 1.46
CA GLN A 685 8.90 -37.98 2.11
C GLN A 685 9.15 -37.98 3.63
N SER A 686 10.36 -37.62 4.06
CA SER A 686 10.72 -37.54 5.49
C SER A 686 9.96 -36.41 6.20
N PHE A 687 9.75 -35.28 5.52
CA PHE A 687 8.98 -34.14 6.01
C PHE A 687 7.48 -34.46 6.14
N ARG A 688 6.86 -35.09 5.12
CA ARG A 688 5.47 -35.56 5.19
C ARG A 688 5.26 -36.55 6.33
N GLN A 689 6.17 -37.51 6.49
CA GLN A 689 6.11 -38.51 7.57
C GLN A 689 6.27 -37.86 8.96
N SER A 690 7.10 -36.82 9.08
CA SER A 690 7.25 -36.05 10.32
C SER A 690 5.97 -35.29 10.69
N GLN A 691 5.23 -34.75 9.71
CA GLN A 691 3.94 -34.09 9.96
C GLN A 691 2.86 -35.08 10.40
N GLU A 692 2.82 -36.27 9.79
CA GLU A 692 1.90 -37.34 10.19
C GLU A 692 2.18 -37.84 11.61
N SER A 693 3.46 -37.88 12.01
CA SER A 693 3.88 -38.28 13.36
C SER A 693 3.50 -37.25 14.43
N MET A 694 3.51 -35.94 14.10
CA MET A 694 3.02 -34.88 14.99
C MET A 694 1.49 -34.81 15.07
N GLY A 695 0.79 -35.18 13.99
CA GLY A 695 -0.68 -35.20 13.95
C GLY A 695 -1.34 -36.26 14.84
N GLN A 696 -0.62 -37.35 15.18
CA GLN A 696 -1.14 -38.39 16.07
C GLN A 696 -1.01 -38.07 17.56
N GLN A 697 -0.15 -37.14 17.97
CA GLN A 697 0.05 -36.82 19.39
C GLN A 697 -0.90 -35.71 19.91
N GLN A 698 -1.67 -35.09 19.01
CA GLN A 698 -2.60 -34.00 19.34
C GLN A 698 -4.08 -34.44 19.37
N ASN A 699 -4.38 -35.73 19.11
CA ASN A 699 -5.75 -36.23 18.96
C ASN A 699 -6.27 -37.13 20.12
N GLU A 700 -5.59 -37.17 21.27
CA GLU A 700 -6.06 -37.90 22.47
C GLU A 700 -6.83 -37.05 23.50
N GLN A 701 -7.13 -35.77 23.21
CA GLN A 701 -7.88 -34.92 24.13
C GLN A 701 -9.03 -34.17 23.44
N GLY A 702 -9.95 -34.93 22.83
CA GLY A 702 -11.10 -34.38 22.11
C GLY A 702 -12.25 -35.37 21.94
N GLN A 703 -12.96 -35.63 23.04
CA GLN A 703 -14.35 -36.11 23.17
C GLN A 703 -15.06 -36.62 21.90
N ARG A 704 -15.33 -37.93 21.83
CA ARG A 704 -16.65 -38.52 22.20
C ARG A 704 -17.86 -37.67 21.76
N SER A 705 -18.47 -38.02 20.62
CA SER A 705 -19.87 -38.51 20.53
C SER A 705 -20.48 -38.31 19.13
N ARG A 706 -21.04 -39.40 18.60
CA ARG A 706 -22.20 -39.55 17.69
C ARG A 706 -21.90 -40.20 16.32
N GLN A 707 -22.19 -41.51 16.28
CA GLN A 707 -22.82 -42.21 15.16
C GLN A 707 -24.35 -42.11 15.29
N PRO A 708 -25.18 -42.32 14.24
CA PRO A 708 -25.39 -43.64 13.56
C PRO A 708 -25.39 -43.56 12.01
N SER A 709 -24.73 -44.47 11.28
CA SER A 709 -25.21 -45.76 10.71
C SER A 709 -26.01 -45.68 9.39
N GLN A 710 -25.41 -46.13 8.27
CA GLN A 710 -25.88 -47.22 7.37
C GLN A 710 -25.10 -47.26 6.04
N ARG A 711 -24.29 -48.31 5.79
CA ARG A 711 -24.58 -49.48 4.91
C ARG A 711 -23.26 -50.20 4.56
N GLY A 712 -23.20 -51.51 4.87
CA GLY A 712 -22.06 -52.41 4.63
C GLY A 712 -21.74 -52.62 3.15
N ARG A 713 -20.60 -53.24 2.78
CA ARG A 713 -20.25 -54.64 3.07
C ARG A 713 -18.83 -54.94 2.54
N ASN A 714 -17.88 -55.30 3.40
CA ASN A 714 -17.20 -56.60 3.34
C ASN A 714 -16.22 -56.76 4.51
N GLN A 715 -16.33 -57.92 5.13
CA GLN A 715 -15.59 -58.38 6.29
C GLN A 715 -14.70 -59.53 5.79
N ASN A 716 -13.40 -59.51 6.10
CA ASN A 716 -12.71 -60.73 6.49
C ASN A 716 -11.37 -60.46 7.19
N ASN A 717 -11.22 -61.22 8.28
CA ASN A 717 -10.03 -61.56 9.05
C ASN A 717 -9.42 -60.54 10.01
N ALA A 718 -9.81 -60.70 11.28
CA ALA A 718 -8.97 -60.40 12.43
C ALA A 718 -8.72 -61.70 13.20
N GLN A 719 -7.46 -62.13 13.29
CA GLN A 719 -6.97 -62.92 14.41
C GLN A 719 -5.44 -62.83 14.45
N ASN A 720 -4.89 -62.07 15.39
CA ASN A 720 -4.06 -62.59 16.50
C ASN A 720 -3.40 -61.40 17.21
N GLY A 721 -3.64 -61.26 18.52
CA GLY A 721 -2.92 -60.32 19.37
C GLY A 721 -1.74 -61.04 20.00
N GLN A 722 -0.52 -60.53 19.79
CA GLN A 722 0.63 -60.87 20.62
C GLN A 722 1.56 -59.65 20.74
N ASN A 723 1.74 -59.19 21.97
CA ASN A 723 2.69 -58.14 22.34
C ASN A 723 4.11 -58.54 21.92
N GLY A 724 4.74 -57.68 21.09
CA GLY A 724 6.15 -57.70 20.74
C GLY A 724 6.62 -56.25 20.50
N PRO A 725 7.89 -55.93 20.79
CA PRO A 725 8.37 -54.56 20.96
C PRO A 725 8.21 -53.72 19.68
N MET A 726 7.93 -52.43 19.88
CA MET A 726 7.76 -51.39 18.87
C MET A 726 8.93 -51.39 17.88
N SER A 727 8.78 -52.10 16.77
CA SER A 727 9.71 -52.14 15.65
C SER A 727 9.26 -51.10 14.63
N GLY A 728 10.17 -50.21 14.24
CA GLY A 728 9.88 -49.07 13.36
C GLY A 728 9.11 -49.47 12.11
N SER A 729 8.19 -48.62 11.69
CA SER A 729 7.37 -48.83 10.48
C SER A 729 8.24 -49.25 9.30
N PRO A 730 7.87 -50.30 8.52
CA PRO A 730 8.67 -50.80 7.40
C PRO A 730 8.96 -49.74 6.32
N THR A 731 8.21 -48.64 6.31
CA THR A 731 8.44 -47.45 5.47
C THR A 731 9.70 -46.68 5.87
N MET A 732 10.01 -46.55 7.17
CA MET A 732 11.18 -45.79 7.64
C MET A 732 12.50 -46.52 7.42
N GLN A 733 12.48 -47.86 7.55
CA GLN A 733 13.66 -48.67 7.24
C GLN A 733 14.02 -48.60 5.75
N LYS A 734 13.01 -48.56 4.87
CA LYS A 734 13.22 -48.32 3.43
C LYS A 734 13.76 -46.92 3.12
N GLN A 735 13.31 -45.88 3.83
CA GLN A 735 13.84 -44.52 3.64
C GLN A 735 15.30 -44.42 4.10
N ALA A 736 15.64 -45.06 5.23
CA ALA A 736 17.02 -45.17 5.69
C ALA A 736 17.92 -45.89 4.67
N GLU A 737 17.44 -46.99 4.08
CA GLU A 737 18.15 -47.73 3.02
C GLU A 737 18.34 -46.89 1.75
N GLN A 738 17.33 -46.12 1.35
CA GLN A 738 17.41 -45.21 0.20
C GLN A 738 18.40 -44.06 0.44
N GLN A 739 18.39 -43.46 1.64
CA GLN A 739 19.35 -42.42 2.03
C GLN A 739 20.80 -42.96 2.02
N GLU A 740 20.99 -44.18 2.52
CA GLU A 740 22.29 -44.86 2.53
C GLU A 740 22.76 -45.24 1.12
N ALA A 741 21.85 -45.58 0.21
CA ALA A 741 22.16 -45.81 -1.20
C ALA A 741 22.63 -44.52 -1.90
N LEU A 742 21.97 -43.39 -1.65
CA LEU A 742 22.37 -42.08 -2.19
C LEU A 742 23.75 -41.67 -1.67
N ARG A 743 24.02 -41.87 -0.37
CA ARG A 743 25.33 -41.63 0.23
C ARG A 743 26.44 -42.43 -0.46
N ARG A 744 26.19 -43.71 -0.76
CA ARG A 744 27.16 -44.58 -1.45
C ARG A 744 27.41 -44.13 -2.88
N GLN A 745 26.37 -43.75 -3.63
CA GLN A 745 26.51 -43.23 -4.99
C GLN A 745 27.33 -41.93 -5.01
N LEU A 746 27.10 -41.02 -4.07
CA LEU A 746 27.92 -39.82 -3.91
C LEU A 746 29.38 -40.16 -3.55
N GLY A 747 29.59 -41.13 -2.66
CA GLY A 747 30.92 -41.63 -2.31
C GLY A 747 31.68 -42.24 -3.48
N GLU A 748 31.01 -43.02 -4.33
CA GLU A 748 31.58 -43.57 -5.56
C GLU A 748 31.94 -42.49 -6.58
N LEU A 749 31.08 -41.47 -6.73
CA LEU A 749 31.32 -40.32 -7.60
C LEU A 749 32.55 -39.54 -7.13
N MET A 750 32.66 -39.28 -5.84
CA MET A 750 33.83 -38.62 -5.23
C MET A 750 35.11 -39.45 -5.40
N ARG A 751 35.04 -40.79 -5.27
CA ARG A 751 36.20 -41.67 -5.48
C ARG A 751 36.68 -41.61 -6.94
N ARG A 752 35.79 -41.72 -7.92
CA ARG A 752 36.14 -41.59 -9.35
C ARG A 752 36.76 -40.23 -9.65
N MET A 753 36.24 -39.18 -9.03
CA MET A 753 36.75 -37.82 -9.18
C MET A 753 38.16 -37.67 -8.57
N GLY A 754 38.39 -38.20 -7.37
CA GLY A 754 39.71 -38.19 -6.72
C GLY A 754 40.77 -38.98 -7.50
N GLU A 755 40.38 -40.11 -8.11
CA GLU A 755 41.25 -40.92 -8.97
C GLU A 755 41.62 -40.21 -10.29
N GLN A 756 40.71 -39.39 -10.85
CA GLN A 756 40.89 -38.76 -12.16
C GLN A 756 41.49 -37.35 -12.10
N GLN A 757 41.25 -36.61 -11.01
CA GLN A 757 41.59 -35.18 -10.87
C GLN A 757 42.76 -34.92 -9.89
N GLY A 758 43.57 -35.94 -9.58
CA GLY A 758 44.80 -35.78 -8.79
C GLY A 758 44.62 -35.66 -7.27
N GLY A 759 43.47 -36.10 -6.73
CA GLY A 759 43.23 -36.23 -5.29
C GLY A 759 42.39 -35.11 -4.64
N ASP A 760 42.06 -34.03 -5.35
CA ASP A 760 41.27 -32.94 -4.79
C ASP A 760 39.76 -33.14 -5.03
N ILE A 761 39.05 -33.59 -3.99
CA ILE A 761 37.59 -33.68 -3.97
C ILE A 761 37.03 -32.33 -3.46
N PRO A 762 36.05 -31.72 -4.15
CA PRO A 762 35.41 -30.50 -3.66
C PRO A 762 34.87 -30.64 -2.24
N GLN A 763 35.31 -29.74 -1.35
CA GLN A 763 34.91 -29.70 0.07
C GLN A 763 33.38 -29.78 0.30
N PRO A 764 32.51 -29.15 -0.52
CA PRO A 764 31.06 -29.27 -0.35
C PRO A 764 30.55 -30.71 -0.54
N LEU A 765 31.09 -31.47 -1.49
CA LEU A 765 30.65 -32.86 -1.72
C LEU A 765 30.99 -33.78 -0.52
N GLY A 766 32.14 -33.54 0.13
CA GLY A 766 32.51 -34.24 1.37
C GLY A 766 31.68 -33.83 2.60
N ARG A 767 31.09 -32.63 2.61
CA ARG A 767 30.10 -32.24 3.64
C ARG A 767 28.73 -32.83 3.35
N ALA A 768 28.31 -32.87 2.08
CA ALA A 768 27.09 -33.51 1.65
C ALA A 768 27.05 -35.00 2.06
N GLU A 769 28.15 -35.75 1.85
CA GLU A 769 28.21 -37.17 2.24
C GLU A 769 28.07 -37.38 3.75
N ARG A 770 28.68 -36.51 4.57
CA ARG A 770 28.55 -36.56 6.03
C ARG A 770 27.12 -36.27 6.48
N ALA A 771 26.51 -35.22 5.94
CA ALA A 771 25.12 -34.88 6.23
C ALA A 771 24.14 -36.00 5.79
N MET A 772 24.38 -36.66 4.65
CA MET A 772 23.61 -37.84 4.23
C MET A 772 23.77 -39.04 5.19
N ARG A 773 24.95 -39.20 5.80
CA ARG A 773 25.20 -40.23 6.82
C ARG A 773 24.39 -39.98 8.09
N ASP A 774 24.37 -38.73 8.55
CA ASP A 774 23.64 -38.33 9.75
C ASP A 774 22.13 -38.46 9.53
N ALA A 775 21.65 -38.10 8.33
CA ALA A 775 20.28 -38.34 7.90
C ALA A 775 19.93 -39.84 7.89
N ALA A 776 20.79 -40.70 7.36
CA ALA A 776 20.56 -42.15 7.35
C ALA A 776 20.48 -42.71 8.77
N GLN A 777 21.34 -42.26 9.68
CA GLN A 777 21.32 -42.68 11.09
C GLN A 777 20.04 -42.23 11.81
N ALA A 778 19.60 -41.00 11.60
CA ALA A 778 18.35 -40.49 12.17
C ALA A 778 17.12 -41.27 11.68
N LEU A 779 17.09 -41.63 10.39
CA LEU A 779 16.04 -42.49 9.82
C LEU A 779 16.09 -43.93 10.38
N GLN A 780 17.29 -44.50 10.57
CA GLN A 780 17.46 -45.83 11.19
C GLN A 780 16.99 -45.86 12.65
N GLN A 781 17.15 -44.75 13.38
CA GLN A 781 16.69 -44.58 14.76
C GLN A 781 15.18 -44.28 14.86
N GLY A 782 14.47 -44.22 13.72
CA GLY A 782 13.05 -43.96 13.68
C GLY A 782 12.66 -42.51 14.01
N ALA A 783 13.56 -41.56 13.76
CA ALA A 783 13.34 -40.14 14.00
C ALA A 783 13.35 -39.36 12.67
N PRO A 784 12.26 -39.42 11.87
CA PRO A 784 12.21 -38.79 10.55
C PRO A 784 12.33 -37.26 10.64
N GLY A 785 11.76 -36.66 11.69
CA GLY A 785 11.90 -35.22 11.97
C GLY A 785 13.34 -34.80 12.28
N ALA A 786 14.16 -35.70 12.85
CA ALA A 786 15.58 -35.43 13.11
C ALA A 786 16.47 -35.62 11.87
N ALA A 787 15.98 -36.31 10.83
CA ALA A 787 16.70 -36.51 9.58
C ALA A 787 16.58 -35.30 8.62
N VAL A 788 15.46 -34.57 8.69
CA VAL A 788 15.13 -33.42 7.80
C VAL A 788 16.23 -32.35 7.77
N PRO A 789 16.82 -31.91 8.90
CA PRO A 789 17.90 -30.91 8.88
C PRO A 789 19.14 -31.41 8.12
N SER A 790 19.59 -32.64 8.40
CA SER A 790 20.76 -33.24 7.75
C SER A 790 20.52 -33.51 6.26
N GLN A 791 19.30 -33.86 5.86
CA GLN A 791 18.92 -33.99 4.44
C GLN A 791 18.90 -32.64 3.71
N THR A 792 18.52 -31.57 4.41
CA THR A 792 18.50 -30.19 3.89
C THR A 792 19.92 -29.67 3.71
N GLU A 793 20.79 -29.91 4.69
CA GLU A 793 22.22 -29.59 4.60
C GLU A 793 22.90 -30.39 3.48
N ALA A 794 22.59 -31.67 3.32
CA ALA A 794 23.10 -32.47 2.21
C ALA A 794 22.73 -31.88 0.83
N MET A 795 21.48 -31.44 0.66
CA MET A 795 21.00 -30.80 -0.56
C MET A 795 21.75 -29.49 -0.86
N GLU A 796 21.92 -28.64 0.14
CA GLU A 796 22.63 -27.37 -0.01
C GLU A 796 24.09 -27.60 -0.42
N GLN A 797 24.76 -28.55 0.22
CA GLN A 797 26.16 -28.87 -0.06
C GLN A 797 26.35 -29.53 -1.43
N LEU A 798 25.38 -30.32 -1.92
CA LEU A 798 25.38 -30.84 -3.29
C LEU A 798 25.28 -29.70 -4.32
N GLN A 799 24.38 -28.74 -4.10
CA GLN A 799 24.20 -27.58 -4.99
C GLN A 799 25.45 -26.69 -5.03
N GLN A 800 26.06 -26.43 -3.87
CA GLN A 800 27.34 -25.71 -3.78
C GLN A 800 28.47 -26.47 -4.49
N GLY A 801 28.48 -27.81 -4.40
CA GLY A 801 29.42 -28.66 -5.13
C GLY A 801 29.27 -28.55 -6.66
N MET A 802 28.03 -28.49 -7.16
CA MET A 802 27.73 -28.27 -8.58
C MET A 802 28.18 -26.90 -9.07
N GLN A 803 27.92 -25.85 -8.30
CA GLN A 803 28.29 -24.48 -8.64
C GLN A 803 29.80 -24.32 -8.73
N GLY A 804 30.55 -24.83 -7.74
CA GLY A 804 32.01 -24.79 -7.76
C GLY A 804 32.61 -25.52 -8.97
N MET A 805 32.02 -26.66 -9.37
CA MET A 805 32.45 -27.41 -10.55
C MET A 805 32.15 -26.66 -11.86
N ALA A 806 30.99 -26.01 -11.97
CA ALA A 806 30.61 -25.21 -13.13
C ALA A 806 31.52 -23.98 -13.29
N GLU A 807 31.88 -23.32 -12.18
CA GLU A 807 32.80 -22.18 -12.18
C GLU A 807 34.23 -22.58 -12.59
N GLN A 808 34.73 -23.71 -12.09
CA GLN A 808 36.04 -24.24 -12.47
C GLN A 808 36.09 -24.61 -13.96
N MET A 809 35.02 -25.21 -14.49
CA MET A 809 34.90 -25.52 -15.92
C MET A 809 34.85 -24.25 -16.78
N ALA A 810 34.11 -23.23 -16.33
CA ALA A 810 34.05 -21.92 -17.00
C ALA A 810 35.42 -21.22 -17.01
N GLN A 811 36.18 -21.29 -15.92
CA GLN A 811 37.55 -20.77 -15.85
C GLN A 811 38.52 -21.53 -16.77
N GLN A 812 38.37 -22.86 -16.88
CA GLN A 812 39.21 -23.66 -17.77
C GLN A 812 38.90 -23.38 -19.26
N MET A 813 37.63 -23.10 -19.60
CA MET A 813 37.25 -22.62 -20.94
C MET A 813 37.84 -21.24 -21.26
N MET A 814 37.99 -20.36 -20.26
CA MET A 814 38.61 -19.03 -20.45
C MET A 814 40.12 -19.10 -20.68
N MET A 815 40.81 -20.09 -20.12
CA MET A 815 42.28 -20.23 -20.24
C MET A 815 42.74 -21.00 -21.49
N GLY A 816 41.81 -21.60 -22.25
CA GLY A 816 42.11 -22.42 -23.44
C GLY A 816 42.16 -21.69 -24.79
N GLN A 817 41.83 -20.40 -24.85
CA GLN A 817 41.94 -19.59 -26.08
C GLN A 817 43.19 -18.72 -26.05
N GLY A 818 44.20 -19.12 -26.83
CA GLY A 818 45.47 -18.42 -26.98
C GLY A 818 45.36 -17.04 -27.68
N PRO A 819 46.40 -16.20 -27.57
CA PRO A 819 46.38 -14.80 -27.97
C PRO A 819 46.70 -14.63 -29.46
N ALA A 820 45.68 -14.37 -30.28
CA ALA A 820 45.87 -13.81 -31.62
C ALA A 820 44.69 -12.88 -31.96
N MET A 821 45.02 -11.64 -32.29
CA MET A 821 44.20 -10.48 -32.72
C MET A 821 44.25 -9.32 -31.71
N MET A 822 45.42 -8.67 -31.66
CA MET A 822 45.61 -7.36 -31.07
C MET A 822 46.01 -6.39 -32.20
N GLY A 823 45.10 -5.48 -32.53
CA GLY A 823 45.30 -4.38 -33.47
C GLY A 823 44.38 -3.20 -33.10
N GLN A 824 45.00 -2.16 -32.53
CA GLN A 824 44.62 -0.73 -32.39
C GLN A 824 43.26 -0.28 -32.97
N GLN A 825 42.45 0.61 -32.37
CA GLN A 825 42.56 1.54 -31.25
C GLN A 825 41.15 2.15 -31.03
N GLY A 826 40.73 2.43 -29.79
CA GLY A 826 39.50 3.20 -29.51
C GLY A 826 38.88 2.87 -28.14
N GLN A 827 39.04 3.78 -27.18
CA GLN A 827 38.65 3.64 -25.78
C GLN A 827 37.15 3.32 -25.60
N MET A 828 36.84 2.25 -24.86
CA MET A 828 35.49 1.91 -24.38
C MET A 828 35.52 1.73 -22.86
N PRO A 829 34.68 2.42 -22.09
CA PRO A 829 34.44 2.08 -20.68
C PRO A 829 33.66 0.77 -20.60
N ARG A 830 34.12 -0.13 -19.72
CA ARG A 830 33.45 -1.38 -19.34
C ARG A 830 32.02 -1.13 -18.85
N GLN A 831 31.02 -1.76 -19.46
CA GLN A 831 29.78 -2.13 -18.77
C GLN A 831 29.16 -3.41 -19.37
N GLY A 832 28.72 -4.29 -18.49
CA GLY A 832 28.54 -5.73 -18.67
C GLY A 832 27.57 -6.19 -19.76
N ARG A 833 27.99 -7.24 -20.47
CA ARG A 833 27.12 -8.12 -21.28
C ARG A 833 26.48 -9.17 -20.37
N GLY A 834 25.17 -9.30 -20.49
CA GLY A 834 24.35 -10.30 -19.82
C GLY A 834 22.87 -9.97 -19.98
N ARG A 835 22.41 -9.79 -21.22
CA ARG A 835 21.02 -9.48 -21.56
C ARG A 835 20.58 -10.45 -22.63
N ASP A 836 19.66 -11.34 -22.28
CA ASP A 836 18.99 -12.24 -23.22
C ASP A 836 18.04 -11.44 -24.13
N PRO A 837 17.79 -11.82 -25.40
CA PRO A 837 17.02 -11.03 -26.38
C PRO A 837 15.56 -10.75 -26.02
N LEU A 838 15.04 -11.26 -24.91
CA LEU A 838 13.72 -10.94 -24.34
C LEU A 838 13.80 -10.06 -23.08
N GLY A 839 14.96 -9.45 -22.80
CA GLY A 839 15.09 -8.41 -21.78
C GLY A 839 15.03 -8.88 -20.32
N ARG A 840 15.00 -10.18 -20.06
CA ARG A 840 15.04 -10.73 -18.70
C ARG A 840 16.47 -10.70 -18.16
N ARG A 841 16.65 -10.17 -16.94
CA ARG A 841 17.89 -10.33 -16.18
C ARG A 841 17.87 -11.73 -15.53
N PRO A 842 18.96 -12.51 -15.58
CA PRO A 842 19.08 -13.69 -14.73
C PRO A 842 19.19 -13.24 -13.28
N SER A 843 18.31 -13.74 -12.43
CA SER A 843 18.31 -13.48 -10.98
C SER A 843 19.55 -14.12 -10.34
N GLY A 844 20.48 -13.27 -9.89
CA GLY A 844 21.55 -13.61 -8.96
C GLY A 844 21.48 -12.66 -7.77
N TYR A 845 21.36 -13.20 -6.57
CA TYR A 845 21.05 -12.50 -5.32
C TYR A 845 22.20 -11.64 -4.79
N GLY A 846 21.85 -10.44 -4.33
CA GLY A 846 22.61 -9.58 -3.42
C GLY A 846 21.65 -8.59 -2.76
N MET A 847 21.44 -8.76 -1.45
CA MET A 847 20.58 -7.97 -0.53
C MET A 847 20.62 -6.45 -0.74
N GLN A 848 19.45 -5.77 -0.78
CA GLN A 848 18.93 -4.88 0.28
C GLN A 848 17.57 -4.25 -0.11
N ASP A 849 16.55 -4.47 0.74
CA ASP A 849 15.25 -3.79 0.94
C ASP A 849 14.51 -3.10 -0.23
N SER A 850 13.34 -3.64 -0.61
CA SER A 850 12.00 -3.02 -0.34
C SER A 850 10.89 -3.72 -1.16
N ASN A 851 9.77 -4.02 -0.48
CA ASN A 851 8.48 -4.56 -0.97
C ASN A 851 8.48 -5.94 -1.64
N ASP A 852 8.47 -6.97 -0.80
CA ASP A 852 8.20 -8.36 -1.19
C ASP A 852 6.69 -8.54 -1.47
N VAL A 853 6.30 -8.55 -2.75
CA VAL A 853 5.06 -9.19 -3.18
C VAL A 853 5.35 -10.69 -3.18
N LYS A 854 4.99 -11.32 -2.07
CA LYS A 854 5.07 -12.76 -1.86
C LYS A 854 4.29 -13.47 -2.97
N ILE A 855 5.00 -14.13 -3.89
CA ILE A 855 4.36 -14.97 -4.90
C ILE A 855 3.79 -16.20 -4.17
N PRO A 856 2.47 -16.47 -4.23
CA PRO A 856 1.88 -17.60 -3.51
C PRO A 856 2.44 -18.93 -4.01
N GLU A 857 2.78 -19.82 -3.08
CA GLU A 857 3.18 -21.19 -3.44
C GLU A 857 2.01 -21.97 -4.04
N GLN A 858 2.28 -23.02 -4.82
CA GLN A 858 1.24 -23.87 -5.45
C GLN A 858 0.20 -24.42 -4.43
N SER A 859 0.56 -24.52 -3.15
CA SER A 859 -0.34 -24.94 -2.07
C SER A 859 -1.37 -23.87 -1.67
N GLU A 860 -1.06 -22.58 -1.84
CA GLU A 860 -1.97 -21.44 -1.59
C GLU A 860 -2.95 -21.25 -2.76
N LEU A 861 -2.52 -21.52 -3.99
CA LEU A 861 -3.39 -21.53 -5.18
C LEU A 861 -4.44 -22.66 -5.14
N GLN A 862 -4.08 -23.83 -4.63
CA GLN A 862 -5.04 -24.92 -4.40
C GLN A 862 -6.04 -24.57 -3.29
N ARG A 863 -5.57 -23.97 -2.19
CA ARG A 863 -6.45 -23.50 -1.10
C ARG A 863 -7.40 -22.40 -1.54
N ALA A 864 -6.95 -21.48 -2.39
CA ALA A 864 -7.80 -20.44 -2.98
C ALA A 864 -8.87 -21.04 -3.91
N ARG A 865 -8.54 -22.08 -4.68
CA ARG A 865 -9.53 -22.84 -5.49
C ARG A 865 -10.57 -23.55 -4.63
N GLU A 866 -10.15 -24.22 -3.55
CA GLU A 866 -11.08 -24.87 -2.62
C GLU A 866 -12.05 -23.86 -1.97
N ILE A 867 -11.56 -22.66 -1.62
CA ILE A 867 -12.39 -21.58 -1.07
C ILE A 867 -13.37 -21.06 -2.12
N LEU A 868 -12.92 -20.84 -3.36
CA LEU A 868 -13.76 -20.35 -4.45
C LEU A 868 -14.86 -21.35 -4.83
N ASP A 869 -14.54 -22.64 -4.90
CA ASP A 869 -15.50 -23.70 -5.16
C ASP A 869 -16.53 -23.83 -4.04
N GLU A 870 -16.11 -23.68 -2.78
CA GLU A 870 -17.02 -23.67 -1.63
C GLU A 870 -17.92 -22.42 -1.62
N LEU A 871 -17.42 -21.25 -2.02
CA LEU A 871 -18.21 -20.02 -2.16
C LEU A 871 -19.25 -20.16 -3.29
N ARG A 872 -18.87 -20.70 -4.46
CA ARG A 872 -19.82 -20.99 -5.56
C ARG A 872 -20.87 -22.03 -5.17
N ARG A 873 -20.48 -23.07 -4.42
CA ARG A 873 -21.45 -24.06 -3.91
C ARG A 873 -22.43 -23.44 -2.93
N ARG A 874 -21.99 -22.48 -2.10
CA ARG A 874 -22.84 -21.80 -1.10
C ARG A 874 -23.71 -20.71 -1.70
N SER A 875 -23.28 -20.03 -2.77
CA SER A 875 -24.12 -19.04 -3.46
C SER A 875 -25.32 -19.69 -4.15
N GLY A 876 -25.20 -20.94 -4.61
CA GLY A 876 -26.31 -21.72 -5.20
C GLY A 876 -27.34 -22.26 -4.20
N GLN A 877 -27.14 -22.08 -2.88
CA GLN A 877 -28.08 -22.55 -1.85
C GLN A 877 -29.14 -21.50 -1.53
N TYR A 878 -30.27 -21.54 -2.25
CA TYR A 878 -31.36 -20.56 -2.14
C TYR A 878 -32.02 -20.45 -0.75
N GLY A 879 -31.83 -21.43 0.14
CA GLY A 879 -32.39 -21.45 1.50
C GLY A 879 -31.59 -20.67 2.56
N ARG A 880 -30.47 -20.01 2.20
CA ARG A 880 -29.67 -19.21 3.16
C ARG A 880 -30.25 -17.81 3.39
N PRO A 881 -29.98 -17.20 4.57
CA PRO A 881 -30.33 -15.81 4.84
C PRO A 881 -29.79 -14.85 3.78
N GLN A 882 -30.60 -13.84 3.43
CA GLN A 882 -30.33 -12.94 2.31
C GLN A 882 -29.04 -12.11 2.50
N GLU A 883 -28.73 -11.73 3.75
CA GLU A 883 -27.51 -11.01 4.10
C GLU A 883 -26.24 -11.84 3.85
N GLU A 884 -26.30 -13.14 4.14
CA GLU A 884 -25.18 -14.07 3.95
C GLU A 884 -24.93 -14.32 2.46
N ARG A 885 -25.99 -14.45 1.66
CA ARG A 885 -25.87 -14.54 0.20
C ARG A 885 -25.26 -13.29 -0.41
N ASN A 886 -25.70 -12.10 0.01
CA ASN A 886 -25.13 -10.84 -0.44
C ASN A 886 -23.67 -10.64 0.00
N TYR A 887 -23.26 -11.28 1.10
CA TYR A 887 -21.87 -11.32 1.54
C TYR A 887 -21.03 -12.28 0.69
N ILE A 888 -21.54 -13.49 0.41
CA ILE A 888 -20.90 -14.47 -0.48
C ILE A 888 -20.76 -13.92 -1.91
N ASP A 889 -21.78 -13.24 -2.45
CA ASP A 889 -21.73 -12.64 -3.78
C ASP A 889 -20.73 -11.48 -3.86
N ARG A 890 -20.54 -10.72 -2.76
CA ARG A 890 -19.49 -9.69 -2.68
C ARG A 890 -18.10 -10.32 -2.63
N LEU A 891 -17.93 -11.41 -1.88
CA LEU A 891 -16.67 -12.14 -1.84
C LEU A 891 -16.34 -12.76 -3.21
N LEU A 892 -17.32 -13.34 -3.90
CA LEU A 892 -17.16 -13.88 -5.26
C LEU A 892 -16.82 -12.81 -6.33
N LYS A 893 -17.11 -11.53 -6.07
CA LYS A 893 -16.70 -10.41 -6.95
C LYS A 893 -15.28 -9.91 -6.67
N GLN A 894 -14.71 -10.24 -5.51
CA GLN A 894 -13.37 -9.82 -5.09
C GLN A 894 -12.29 -10.87 -5.38
N PHE A 895 -12.69 -12.14 -5.48
CA PHE A 895 -11.90 -13.18 -6.13
C PHE A 895 -12.01 -13.05 -7.65
#